data_AF-A0A4C1ZJF9-F1
#
_entry.id   AF-A0A4C1ZJF9-F1
#
_cell.length_a   1.000
_cell.length_b   1.000
_cell.length_c   1.000
_cell.angle_alpha   90.00
_cell.angle_beta   90.00
_cell.angle_gamma   90.00
#
_symmetry.space_group_name_H-M   'P 1'
#
loop_
_entity.id
_entity.type
_entity.pdbx_description
1 polymer ?
#
loop_
_entity_poly.entity_id
_entity_poly.type
_entity_poly.pdbx_seq_one_letter_code
_entity_poly.pdbx_strand_id
1 'polypeptide(L)'
;MHCNLQCDGDNCDYVRSAPARNIDTCGFEHRDQMNLATAFLDGSALYGSSEKELRSLRLYDAGKLDLNSCRKCNDGGPTAPLYRALLSEHNRIAGELYSLNPFWDDLTLFLESRRAVAAIIQHITYNEFLPVLLGEVGMAKAELKLTSLGFWRGYSSANRAGAYAELVAVAPIFHAMMNEELKNTSTTLKFLLHTSAHKPSRFGPESAWHVERSRDHGVPSYTRILKLCEPTAAVKTYADFDKLGFNRIQKEMLADMYRNAEDVELMIGGAMEKPATGAVVGPTLACVLALQFANLKKSDRFWYENDIPPSSFAPEQLAAIRKVSLAGLLCATDDQLTEVQPRAFVKEDPYLNAAQQCAQHTLLELAAWKDESGARAAEQLNADMLSTALEKAKQEMADRKRMEYMMWEARGGADPKSPVGTAASFSKANKYALKLANTSLFLEFATNEILNSLNNGHRRKRQVFDSIGFGTNDFTDALQSVDVSSFLGQDQAGPTIEPQCDDNGPCDPDSPFRSYTGYCNNLRNPNLGKSLTTFARLLPPVYEDGVSRPRINSVTGTPLPSPRIISTVIHPDISNLHTRYTLMVMQYAQFLDHELTMTPIHKGFHESIPDCRSCDSPRTVHPECSPFPVPRGDHYYPEVNVTSGERLCFPFMRSLPGQQQLDNMLSYRSRTMSPDRRRPWLTGPIANSAPPPDIMDGPREQVNQNTAFLDASVIYGENPCIVRKLRGFNGRMNATAHPLGGKDLLPRSDSHPECKAPSGYCFIAGDGRASEQPGLTAIHTIFLREHNRIVEGLRGVNPHWDADLLFEHTRRIVAAEFSHILFNEFLPRLLSWNAVNLYGLKLLPSGYYKEYSPTCNPAIVTEFAAAAFRIGHSLLRPHLPRLSPTYQPVEPPILLRDGFFRPDMFMAHPAMVDELMRGLASTPMETLDQFITGEVTNHLFEDRKVPFSGIDLIALNIQRARDHGIPSYNNYRALCNLKRAATFEDLSREIPDEVITRFKRIYATVDDIDLFPGGMSERPLQGGLVGPTFACIIAIQFRQLRKCDRFWYENDNTAAKFTEQQLAEIRKTTLSKVLCENFDVTSDIQRAAFDLPSSFLNPRVACSSLPKLDLSAWRESSAQGCLIAGRSVAVGESAFPSPCTSCICTTDGAQCASLRITDCAQLLREWPREAVTRDDVCTAQCGASASEAPRSLRRPPLNFKFPDLTPFIAK
;
A
#
# COMPACT_ATOMS: atom_id res chain seq x y z
N MET A 1 7.02 -5.85 33.83
CA MET A 1 8.07 -5.66 34.86
C MET A 1 7.39 -5.20 36.13
N HIS A 2 7.33 -6.06 37.15
CA HIS A 2 6.97 -5.66 38.52
C HIS A 2 8.26 -5.24 39.23
N CYS A 3 8.37 -3.95 39.57
CA CYS A 3 9.22 -3.51 40.66
C CYS A 3 8.29 -3.04 41.78
N ASN A 4 7.76 -3.99 42.56
CA ASN A 4 7.31 -3.70 43.92
C ASN A 4 8.59 -3.80 44.78
N LEU A 5 9.15 -2.68 45.24
CA LEU A 5 8.81 -2.01 46.51
C LEU A 5 8.93 -2.96 47.71
N GLN A 6 10.03 -2.79 48.43
CA GLN A 6 10.16 -3.11 49.86
C GLN A 6 10.74 -1.85 50.52
N CYS A 7 9.92 -1.16 51.31
CA CYS A 7 10.41 -0.13 52.23
C CYS A 7 10.84 -0.86 53.51
N ASP A 8 12.14 -0.88 53.80
CA ASP A 8 12.65 -1.27 55.11
C ASP A 8 12.87 0.03 55.92
N GLY A 9 11.82 0.51 56.58
CA GLY A 9 11.87 1.74 57.40
C GLY A 9 11.99 3.04 56.58
N ASP A 10 12.83 3.97 57.05
CA ASP A 10 12.96 5.35 56.52
C ASP A 10 13.70 5.45 55.17
N ASN A 11 14.21 4.36 54.60
CA ASN A 11 14.90 4.34 53.30
C ASN A 11 13.98 3.78 52.21
N CYS A 12 13.57 4.65 51.28
CA CYS A 12 12.74 4.30 50.13
C CYS A 12 13.54 4.47 48.83
N ASP A 13 13.78 3.38 48.11
CA ASP A 13 14.44 3.42 46.80
C ASP A 13 13.42 3.72 45.68
N TYR A 14 13.61 4.84 44.97
CA TYR A 14 12.83 5.18 43.77
C TYR A 14 13.62 4.81 42.50
N VAL A 15 13.04 3.97 41.65
CA VAL A 15 13.62 3.59 40.35
C VAL A 15 12.88 4.34 39.23
N ARG A 16 13.64 5.06 38.40
CA ARG A 16 13.09 5.82 37.26
C ARG A 16 12.41 4.89 36.25
N SER A 17 11.37 5.40 35.60
CA SER A 17 10.59 4.67 34.57
C SER A 17 11.46 4.33 33.37
N ALA A 18 11.23 3.21 32.68
CA ALA A 18 12.01 2.87 31.47
C ALA A 18 11.80 3.94 30.37
N PRO A 19 12.89 4.44 29.74
CA PRO A 19 12.75 5.35 28.62
C PRO A 19 12.16 4.61 27.41
N ALA A 20 11.36 5.31 26.62
CA ALA A 20 10.89 4.86 25.32
C ALA A 20 11.46 5.77 24.23
N ARG A 21 11.73 5.17 23.07
CA ARG A 21 12.09 5.91 21.87
C ARG A 21 10.81 6.33 21.17
N ASN A 22 10.67 7.61 20.87
CA ASN A 22 9.65 8.08 19.94
C ASN A 22 9.97 7.51 18.56
N ILE A 23 9.12 6.61 18.05
CA ILE A 23 9.32 5.94 16.74
C ILE A 23 9.08 6.92 15.58
N ASP A 24 8.37 8.02 15.83
CA ASP A 24 7.96 8.97 14.81
C ASP A 24 8.99 10.08 14.57
N THR A 25 10.02 10.21 15.43
CA THR A 25 11.03 11.28 15.36
C THR A 25 12.44 10.80 15.74
N CYS A 26 13.38 10.94 14.81
CA CYS A 26 14.81 10.68 15.04
C CYS A 26 15.58 11.95 15.40
N GLY A 27 15.43 12.45 16.62
CA GLY A 27 16.13 13.65 17.12
C GLY A 27 16.60 13.52 18.59
N PHE A 28 17.44 14.45 19.04
CA PHE A 28 17.70 14.65 20.47
C PHE A 28 16.45 15.23 21.13
N GLU A 29 15.54 14.34 21.52
CA GLU A 29 14.32 14.71 22.22
C GLU A 29 14.46 14.51 23.74
N HIS A 30 13.48 15.03 24.47
CA HIS A 30 13.35 14.76 25.89
C HIS A 30 13.08 13.27 26.12
N ARG A 31 13.44 12.78 27.30
CA ARG A 31 13.21 11.39 27.69
C ARG A 31 11.71 11.14 27.87
N ASP A 32 11.11 10.43 26.92
CA ASP A 32 9.75 9.89 27.04
C ASP A 32 9.75 8.53 27.75
N GLN A 33 8.62 8.16 28.34
CA GLN A 33 8.45 6.96 29.17
C GLN A 33 7.63 5.90 28.42
N MET A 34 7.97 4.63 28.64
CA MET A 34 7.28 3.50 28.03
C MET A 34 5.87 3.32 28.61
N ASN A 35 4.86 3.28 27.73
CA ASN A 35 3.52 2.81 28.09
C ASN A 35 3.39 1.31 27.79
N LEU A 36 3.13 0.51 28.82
CA LEU A 36 2.92 -0.94 28.69
C LEU A 36 1.45 -1.33 28.46
N ALA A 37 0.52 -0.38 28.60
CA ALA A 37 -0.90 -0.58 28.34
C ALA A 37 -1.26 -0.13 26.92
N THR A 38 -2.36 -0.64 26.38
CA THR A 38 -2.92 -0.10 25.12
C THR A 38 -3.45 1.32 25.36
N ALA A 39 -3.45 2.14 24.30
CA ALA A 39 -3.94 3.52 24.37
C ALA A 39 -5.49 3.64 24.34
N PHE A 40 -6.20 2.51 24.34
CA PHE A 40 -7.62 2.42 24.01
C PHE A 40 -8.43 1.75 25.14
N LEU A 41 -9.74 1.97 25.13
CA LEU A 41 -10.68 1.22 25.97
C LEU A 41 -11.12 -0.06 25.23
N ASP A 42 -10.20 -1.01 25.09
CA ASP A 42 -10.33 -2.23 24.27
C ASP A 42 -10.40 -3.53 25.10
N GLY A 43 -10.45 -3.40 26.42
CA GLY A 43 -10.44 -4.53 27.35
C GLY A 43 -9.06 -5.17 27.54
N SER A 44 -7.96 -4.58 27.07
CA SER A 44 -6.60 -5.13 27.25
C SER A 44 -6.23 -5.39 28.71
N ALA A 45 -6.78 -4.62 29.65
CA ALA A 45 -6.63 -4.88 31.08
C ALA A 45 -7.28 -6.21 31.52
N LEU A 46 -8.38 -6.62 30.87
CA LEU A 46 -9.09 -7.86 31.12
C LEU A 46 -8.45 -9.06 30.41
N TYR A 47 -8.12 -8.87 29.13
CA TYR A 47 -7.67 -9.95 28.23
C TYR A 47 -6.14 -10.08 28.15
N GLY A 48 -5.38 -9.16 28.74
CA GLY A 48 -3.93 -9.07 28.59
C GLY A 48 -3.50 -8.13 27.46
N SER A 49 -2.28 -7.59 27.59
CA SER A 49 -1.68 -6.68 26.60
C SER A 49 -0.72 -7.40 25.65
N SER A 50 -0.58 -8.72 25.79
CA SER A 50 0.19 -9.58 24.90
C SER A 50 -0.62 -10.80 24.48
N GLU A 51 -0.30 -11.35 23.30
CA GLU A 51 -0.96 -12.57 22.79
C GLU A 51 -0.78 -13.76 23.74
N LYS A 52 0.38 -13.85 24.41
CA LYS A 52 0.65 -14.90 25.41
C LYS A 52 -0.30 -14.82 26.60
N GLU A 53 -0.54 -13.62 27.13
CA GLU A 53 -1.47 -13.41 28.23
C GLU A 53 -2.91 -13.72 27.80
N LEU A 54 -3.30 -13.25 26.62
CA LEU A 54 -4.61 -13.52 26.04
C LEU A 54 -4.86 -15.02 25.86
N ARG A 55 -3.92 -15.74 25.23
CA ARG A 55 -4.02 -17.19 25.03
C ARG A 55 -4.07 -17.97 26.34
N SER A 56 -3.45 -17.47 27.41
CA SER A 56 -3.46 -18.12 28.72
C SER A 56 -4.79 -18.01 29.46
N LEU A 57 -5.65 -17.06 29.08
CA LEU A 57 -6.98 -16.89 29.66
C LEU A 57 -8.05 -17.70 28.94
N ARG A 58 -7.78 -18.23 27.75
CA ARG A 58 -8.79 -18.94 26.94
C ARG A 58 -8.96 -20.38 27.43
N LEU A 59 -10.22 -20.82 27.53
CA LEU A 59 -10.56 -22.24 27.71
C LEU A 59 -10.50 -23.02 26.39
N TYR A 60 -10.55 -22.31 25.25
CA TYR A 60 -10.71 -22.88 23.92
C TYR A 60 -11.95 -23.78 23.80
N ASP A 61 -13.01 -23.38 24.51
CA ASP A 61 -14.30 -24.05 24.57
C ASP A 61 -15.42 -23.00 24.44
N ALA A 62 -16.14 -23.05 23.32
CA ALA A 62 -17.26 -22.14 23.00
C ALA A 62 -16.95 -20.65 23.21
N GLY A 63 -15.72 -20.22 22.94
CA GLY A 63 -15.25 -18.84 23.10
C GLY A 63 -15.01 -18.40 24.54
N LYS A 64 -15.14 -19.30 25.54
CA LYS A 64 -15.07 -18.96 26.96
C LYS A 64 -13.66 -18.80 27.50
N LEU A 65 -13.59 -18.19 28.67
CA LEU A 65 -12.37 -17.89 29.42
C LEU A 65 -12.33 -18.61 30.75
N ASP A 66 -11.11 -18.93 31.18
CA ASP A 66 -10.83 -19.48 32.49
C ASP A 66 -10.68 -18.35 33.51
N LEU A 67 -11.73 -18.14 34.30
CA LEU A 67 -11.75 -17.15 35.37
C LEU A 67 -10.69 -17.42 36.44
N ASN A 68 -10.22 -18.67 36.60
CA ASN A 68 -9.16 -19.00 37.56
C ASN A 68 -7.78 -18.58 37.05
N SER A 69 -7.58 -18.54 35.73
CA SER A 69 -6.34 -18.04 35.11
C SER A 69 -6.24 -16.51 35.11
N CYS A 70 -7.34 -15.80 35.39
CA CYS A 70 -7.36 -14.35 35.56
C CYS A 70 -6.65 -13.92 36.85
N ARG A 71 -5.40 -13.45 36.74
CA ARG A 71 -4.61 -12.97 37.88
C ARG A 71 -5.35 -11.91 38.70
N LYS A 72 -5.95 -10.92 38.02
CA LYS A 72 -6.67 -9.80 38.67
C LYS A 72 -7.98 -10.22 39.34
N CYS A 73 -8.60 -11.31 38.91
CA CYS A 73 -9.83 -11.83 39.47
C CYS A 73 -9.61 -12.56 40.80
N ASN A 74 -8.37 -12.98 41.06
CA ASN A 74 -7.96 -13.68 42.27
C ASN A 74 -7.17 -12.78 43.24
N ASP A 75 -6.93 -11.51 42.88
CA ASP A 75 -6.34 -10.53 43.79
C ASP A 75 -7.34 -10.22 44.93
N GLY A 76 -6.90 -10.14 46.19
CA GLY A 76 -7.77 -9.77 47.32
C GLY A 76 -8.19 -8.29 47.36
N GLY A 77 -7.92 -7.54 46.29
CA GLY A 77 -8.14 -6.09 46.23
C GLY A 77 -9.54 -5.71 45.72
N PRO A 78 -9.94 -4.43 45.89
CA PRO A 78 -11.31 -3.97 45.60
C PRO A 78 -11.68 -3.95 44.12
N THR A 79 -10.73 -4.19 43.21
CA THR A 79 -10.98 -4.25 41.76
C THR A 79 -11.34 -5.67 41.29
N ALA A 80 -10.94 -6.71 42.02
CA ALA A 80 -11.14 -8.09 41.61
C ALA A 80 -12.60 -8.46 41.33
N PRO A 81 -13.59 -8.01 42.14
CA PRO A 81 -15.01 -8.30 41.86
C PRO A 81 -15.47 -7.77 40.49
N LEU A 82 -14.98 -6.59 40.08
CA LEU A 82 -15.35 -5.98 38.80
C LEU A 82 -14.69 -6.70 37.61
N TYR A 83 -13.42 -7.12 37.74
CA TYR A 83 -12.75 -7.94 36.71
C TYR A 83 -13.49 -9.27 36.53
N ARG A 84 -13.87 -9.91 37.64
CA ARG A 84 -14.66 -11.14 37.63
C ARG A 84 -16.01 -10.93 36.95
N ALA A 85 -16.69 -9.81 37.23
CA ALA A 85 -17.96 -9.48 36.59
C ALA A 85 -17.85 -9.32 35.07
N LEU A 86 -16.86 -8.57 34.58
CA LEU A 86 -16.68 -8.35 33.15
C LEU A 86 -16.28 -9.63 32.39
N LEU A 87 -15.46 -10.51 32.99
CA LEU A 87 -15.12 -11.80 32.38
C LEU A 87 -16.26 -12.82 32.49
N SER A 88 -17.04 -12.79 33.57
CA SER A 88 -18.28 -13.58 33.67
C SER A 88 -19.28 -13.15 32.59
N GLU A 89 -19.44 -11.85 32.34
CA GLU A 89 -20.28 -11.34 31.27
C GLU A 89 -19.78 -11.78 29.89
N HIS A 90 -18.46 -11.80 29.66
CA HIS A 90 -17.90 -12.39 28.45
C HIS A 90 -18.32 -13.86 28.29
N ASN A 91 -18.18 -14.68 29.35
CA ASN A 91 -18.57 -16.09 29.30
C ASN A 91 -20.07 -16.30 29.11
N ARG A 92 -20.91 -15.41 29.66
CA ARG A 92 -22.35 -15.39 29.44
C ARG A 92 -22.67 -15.10 27.98
N ILE A 93 -22.11 -14.03 27.43
CA ILE A 93 -22.26 -13.64 26.01
C ILE A 93 -21.80 -14.76 25.09
N ALA A 94 -20.61 -15.34 25.34
CA ALA A 94 -20.07 -16.43 24.55
C ALA A 94 -20.99 -17.68 24.57
N GLY A 95 -21.54 -18.03 25.74
CA GLY A 95 -22.47 -19.15 25.86
C GLY A 95 -23.83 -18.93 25.17
N GLU A 96 -24.36 -17.70 25.23
CA GLU A 96 -25.60 -17.34 24.55
C GLU A 96 -25.39 -17.22 23.03
N LEU A 97 -24.29 -16.63 22.57
CA LEU A 97 -23.89 -16.61 21.17
C LEU A 97 -23.66 -18.03 20.62
N TYR A 98 -23.05 -18.93 21.40
CA TYR A 98 -22.92 -20.33 21.03
C TYR A 98 -24.29 -21.00 20.87
N SER A 99 -25.26 -20.66 21.72
CA SER A 99 -26.63 -21.18 21.62
C SER A 99 -27.41 -20.58 20.44
N LEU A 100 -27.20 -19.30 20.12
CA LEU A 100 -27.82 -18.59 19.01
C LEU A 100 -27.19 -18.94 17.65
N ASN A 101 -25.89 -19.20 17.64
CA ASN A 101 -25.06 -19.48 16.47
C ASN A 101 -24.20 -20.74 16.71
N PRO A 102 -24.80 -21.95 16.72
CA PRO A 102 -24.08 -23.20 17.06
C PRO A 102 -22.90 -23.56 16.14
N PHE A 103 -22.80 -22.88 14.99
CA PHE A 103 -21.82 -23.11 13.92
C PHE A 103 -20.63 -22.13 13.97
N TRP A 104 -20.67 -21.11 14.83
CA TRP A 104 -19.50 -20.26 15.05
C TRP A 104 -18.41 -21.05 15.78
N ASP A 105 -17.16 -20.94 15.32
CA ASP A 105 -16.04 -21.57 15.99
C ASP A 105 -15.66 -20.84 17.29
N ASP A 106 -14.83 -21.49 18.10
CA ASP A 106 -14.37 -20.97 19.39
C ASP A 106 -13.67 -19.59 19.26
N LEU A 107 -12.97 -19.35 18.15
CA LEU A 107 -12.29 -18.08 17.91
C LEU A 107 -13.28 -16.96 17.60
N THR A 108 -14.26 -17.21 16.73
CA THR A 108 -15.31 -16.27 16.35
C THR A 108 -16.15 -15.89 17.57
N LEU A 109 -16.58 -16.89 18.34
CA LEU A 109 -17.31 -16.69 19.60
C LEU A 109 -16.49 -15.85 20.57
N PHE A 110 -15.20 -16.14 20.73
CA PHE A 110 -14.32 -15.36 21.60
C PHE A 110 -14.15 -13.91 21.11
N LEU A 111 -13.89 -13.70 19.82
CA LEU A 111 -13.64 -12.36 19.26
C LEU A 111 -14.90 -11.49 19.29
N GLU A 112 -16.07 -12.04 18.94
CA GLU A 112 -17.33 -11.31 19.01
C GLU A 112 -17.75 -11.03 20.46
N SER A 113 -17.57 -11.98 21.37
CA SER A 113 -17.81 -11.75 22.80
C SER A 113 -16.87 -10.70 23.38
N ARG A 114 -15.59 -10.72 22.99
CA ARG A 114 -14.61 -9.69 23.38
C ARG A 114 -15.01 -8.32 22.83
N ARG A 115 -15.44 -8.25 21.58
CA ARG A 115 -15.87 -7.02 20.92
C ARG A 115 -17.11 -6.43 21.60
N ALA A 116 -18.09 -7.25 21.94
CA ALA A 116 -19.28 -6.84 22.70
C ALA A 116 -18.91 -6.30 24.09
N VAL A 117 -18.04 -6.99 24.84
CA VAL A 117 -17.59 -6.52 26.17
C VAL A 117 -16.78 -5.22 26.07
N ALA A 118 -15.92 -5.07 25.07
CA ALA A 118 -15.21 -3.81 24.82
C ALA A 118 -16.19 -2.66 24.54
N ALA A 119 -17.24 -2.90 23.76
CA ALA A 119 -18.30 -1.93 23.50
C ALA A 119 -19.08 -1.55 24.77
N ILE A 120 -19.38 -2.53 25.64
CA ILE A 120 -20.02 -2.30 26.95
C ILE A 120 -19.13 -1.40 27.82
N ILE A 121 -17.82 -1.67 27.89
CA ILE A 121 -16.87 -0.85 28.66
C ILE A 121 -16.84 0.58 28.13
N GLN A 122 -16.75 0.75 26.81
CA GLN A 122 -16.77 2.06 26.17
C GLN A 122 -18.08 2.82 26.46
N HIS A 123 -19.22 2.13 26.33
CA HIS A 123 -20.54 2.69 26.58
C HIS A 123 -20.71 3.14 28.04
N ILE A 124 -20.49 2.25 29.01
CA ILE A 124 -20.62 2.55 30.46
C ILE A 124 -19.66 3.69 30.86
N THR A 125 -18.44 3.68 30.33
CA THR A 125 -17.46 4.73 30.65
C THR A 125 -17.99 6.11 30.25
N TYR A 126 -18.49 6.27 29.03
CA TYR A 126 -18.94 7.59 28.54
C TYR A 126 -20.36 7.96 28.98
N ASN A 127 -21.23 6.98 29.19
CA ASN A 127 -22.63 7.19 29.56
C ASN A 127 -22.82 7.41 31.07
N GLU A 128 -22.05 6.70 31.90
CA GLU A 128 -22.26 6.68 33.36
C GLU A 128 -21.07 7.25 34.14
N PHE A 129 -19.84 6.84 33.83
CA PHE A 129 -18.67 7.20 34.63
C PHE A 129 -18.20 8.64 34.41
N LEU A 130 -17.98 9.04 33.14
CA LEU A 130 -17.48 10.39 32.81
C LEU A 130 -18.41 11.52 33.29
N PRO A 131 -19.75 11.43 33.19
CA PRO A 131 -20.64 12.47 33.72
C PRO A 131 -20.50 12.70 35.22
N VAL A 132 -20.29 11.64 36.01
CA VAL A 132 -20.06 11.75 37.47
C VAL A 132 -18.70 12.35 37.76
N LEU A 133 -17.68 11.93 37.01
CA LEU A 133 -16.31 12.38 37.22
C LEU A 133 -16.11 13.86 36.84
N LEU A 134 -16.59 14.25 35.65
CA LEU A 134 -16.30 15.54 35.00
C LEU A 134 -17.38 16.61 35.24
N GLY A 135 -18.60 16.21 35.61
CA GLY A 135 -19.78 17.08 35.68
C GLY A 135 -20.20 17.65 34.32
N GLU A 136 -21.23 18.49 34.31
CA GLU A 136 -21.80 19.04 33.06
C GLU A 136 -20.80 19.86 32.24
N VAL A 137 -19.97 20.67 32.92
CA VAL A 137 -18.99 21.55 32.27
C VAL A 137 -17.89 20.74 31.57
N GLY A 138 -17.37 19.70 32.22
CA GLY A 138 -16.37 18.83 31.60
C GLY A 138 -16.92 17.98 30.45
N MET A 139 -18.21 17.60 30.51
CA MET A 139 -18.92 16.88 29.46
C MET A 139 -19.36 17.77 28.27
N ALA A 140 -19.07 19.07 28.29
CA ALA A 140 -19.49 19.99 27.23
C ALA A 140 -18.81 19.73 25.87
N LYS A 141 -17.64 19.07 25.84
CA LYS A 141 -16.92 18.70 24.60
C LYS A 141 -17.78 17.77 23.74
N ALA A 142 -17.94 18.11 22.46
CA ALA A 142 -18.79 17.37 21.53
C ALA A 142 -18.32 15.91 21.36
N GLU A 143 -17.01 15.68 21.44
CA GLU A 143 -16.40 14.37 21.32
C GLU A 143 -16.83 13.41 22.45
N LEU A 144 -17.07 13.93 23.66
CA LEU A 144 -17.48 13.09 24.80
C LEU A 144 -18.96 12.67 24.76
N LYS A 145 -19.76 13.25 23.87
CA LYS A 145 -21.19 12.93 23.76
C LYS A 145 -21.40 11.66 22.94
N LEU A 146 -22.19 10.73 23.47
CA LEU A 146 -22.62 9.52 22.76
C LEU A 146 -23.72 9.84 21.75
N THR A 147 -23.81 9.02 20.70
CA THR A 147 -24.82 9.20 19.65
C THR A 147 -26.12 8.51 20.08
N SER A 148 -27.25 9.21 20.00
CA SER A 148 -28.55 8.64 20.40
C SER A 148 -29.10 7.63 19.40
N LEU A 149 -28.84 7.83 18.10
CA LEU A 149 -29.26 6.96 16.99
C LEU A 149 -28.22 6.96 15.86
N GLY A 150 -28.04 5.83 15.19
CA GLY A 150 -27.07 5.68 14.10
C GLY A 150 -25.62 5.65 14.59
N PHE A 151 -24.71 6.11 13.72
CA PHE A 151 -23.27 5.95 13.87
C PHE A 151 -22.54 7.26 14.19
N TRP A 152 -21.42 7.15 14.89
CA TRP A 152 -20.47 8.23 15.12
C TRP A 152 -19.47 8.32 13.96
N ARG A 153 -19.15 9.55 13.52
CA ARG A 153 -18.33 9.83 12.32
C ARG A 153 -17.11 10.72 12.59
N GLY A 154 -16.75 10.94 13.84
CA GLY A 154 -15.65 11.84 14.22
C GLY A 154 -14.26 11.19 14.22
N TYR A 155 -14.17 9.90 13.87
CA TYR A 155 -12.89 9.19 13.78
C TYR A 155 -12.01 9.77 12.66
N SER A 156 -10.71 9.89 12.91
CA SER A 156 -9.72 10.18 11.88
C SER A 156 -8.41 9.48 12.18
N SER A 157 -7.85 8.78 11.19
CA SER A 157 -6.53 8.15 11.30
C SER A 157 -5.38 9.17 11.36
N ALA A 158 -5.65 10.46 11.19
CA ALA A 158 -4.66 11.53 11.38
C ALA A 158 -4.47 11.91 12.86
N ASN A 159 -5.38 11.48 13.74
CA ASN A 159 -5.24 11.72 15.18
C ASN A 159 -4.19 10.76 15.78
N ARG A 160 -3.23 11.29 16.55
CA ARG A 160 -2.27 10.48 17.31
C ARG A 160 -2.99 9.81 18.47
N ALA A 161 -3.09 8.48 18.42
CA ALA A 161 -3.53 7.69 19.57
C ALA A 161 -2.48 7.74 20.68
N GLY A 162 -2.91 7.73 21.93
CA GLY A 162 -2.00 7.78 23.07
C GLY A 162 -2.63 8.28 24.36
N ALA A 163 -1.92 8.04 25.46
CA ALA A 163 -2.19 8.59 26.77
C ALA A 163 -1.30 9.81 27.02
N TYR A 164 -1.90 10.93 27.44
CA TYR A 164 -1.15 12.09 27.90
C TYR A 164 -0.38 11.76 29.18
N ALA A 165 0.88 12.20 29.28
CA ALA A 165 1.75 11.95 30.43
C ALA A 165 1.16 12.51 31.73
N GLU A 166 0.38 13.59 31.62
CA GLU A 166 -0.35 14.22 32.72
C GLU A 166 -1.26 13.24 33.47
N LEU A 167 -1.75 12.17 32.83
CA LEU A 167 -2.54 11.14 33.50
C LEU A 167 -1.81 10.47 34.66
N VAL A 168 -0.47 10.41 34.64
CA VAL A 168 0.32 9.84 35.73
C VAL A 168 0.20 10.67 37.01
N ALA A 169 -0.03 11.99 36.88
CA ALA A 169 -0.30 12.88 38.00
C ALA A 169 -1.80 12.90 38.40
N VAL A 170 -2.71 12.59 37.47
CA VAL A 170 -4.16 12.58 37.74
C VAL A 170 -4.65 11.26 38.30
N ALA A 171 -4.22 10.11 37.77
CA ALA A 171 -4.68 8.78 38.18
C ALA A 171 -4.58 8.48 39.69
N PRO A 172 -3.56 8.96 40.44
CA PRO A 172 -3.47 8.77 41.89
C PRO A 172 -4.68 9.26 42.69
N ILE A 173 -5.50 10.19 42.17
CA ILE A 173 -6.72 10.63 42.85
C ILE A 173 -7.69 9.46 43.10
N PHE A 174 -7.72 8.47 42.20
CA PHE A 174 -8.57 7.29 42.38
C PHE A 174 -8.08 6.40 43.52
N HIS A 175 -6.77 6.40 43.80
CA HIS A 175 -6.21 5.73 44.97
C HIS A 175 -6.59 6.49 46.26
N ALA A 176 -6.57 7.82 46.26
CA ALA A 176 -7.01 8.64 47.40
C ALA A 176 -8.51 8.52 47.70
N MET A 177 -9.32 8.18 46.70
CA MET A 177 -10.75 7.90 46.85
C MET A 177 -11.03 6.52 47.48
N MET A 178 -10.04 5.63 47.57
CA MET A 178 -10.19 4.29 48.12
C MET A 178 -10.47 4.33 49.62
N ASN A 179 -11.53 3.66 50.06
CA ASN A 179 -11.87 3.55 51.48
C ASN A 179 -10.93 2.55 52.18
N GLU A 180 -10.44 2.87 53.38
CA GLU A 180 -9.56 2.00 54.16
C GLU A 180 -10.20 0.65 54.51
N GLU A 181 -11.54 0.60 54.65
CA GLU A 181 -12.27 -0.65 54.90
C GLU A 181 -12.14 -1.65 53.73
N LEU A 182 -12.01 -1.14 52.49
CA LEU A 182 -11.84 -1.93 51.27
C LEU A 182 -10.41 -2.49 51.12
N LYS A 183 -9.43 -1.97 51.86
CA LYS A 183 -8.03 -2.44 51.80
C LYS A 183 -7.78 -3.67 52.66
N ASN A 184 -8.60 -3.87 53.71
CA ASN A 184 -8.35 -4.83 54.78
C ASN A 184 -9.31 -6.04 54.79
N THR A 185 -10.26 -6.12 53.85
CA THR A 185 -11.26 -7.20 53.77
C THR A 185 -11.43 -7.73 52.35
N SER A 186 -11.80 -9.02 52.22
CA SER A 186 -12.26 -9.59 50.95
C SER A 186 -13.52 -8.84 50.50
N THR A 187 -13.37 -8.00 49.48
CA THR A 187 -14.41 -7.08 49.05
C THR A 187 -15.43 -7.81 48.18
N THR A 188 -16.71 -7.76 48.54
CA THR A 188 -17.82 -8.25 47.70
C THR A 188 -18.41 -7.13 46.84
N LEU A 189 -19.12 -7.47 45.76
CA LEU A 189 -19.81 -6.46 44.92
C LEU A 189 -20.80 -5.62 45.74
N LYS A 190 -21.59 -6.27 46.61
CA LYS A 190 -22.51 -5.59 47.53
C LYS A 190 -21.77 -4.59 48.43
N PHE A 191 -20.64 -5.00 49.01
CA PHE A 191 -19.86 -4.09 49.85
C PHE A 191 -19.30 -2.90 49.05
N LEU A 192 -18.83 -3.12 47.83
CA LEU A 192 -18.32 -2.07 46.95
C LEU A 192 -19.40 -1.04 46.59
N LEU A 193 -20.64 -1.46 46.34
CA LEU A 193 -21.75 -0.60 45.92
C LEU A 193 -22.27 0.32 47.04
N HIS A 194 -22.22 -0.11 48.30
CA HIS A 194 -22.71 0.69 49.44
C HIS A 194 -21.61 1.51 50.13
N THR A 195 -20.33 1.16 49.92
CA THR A 195 -19.20 1.85 50.54
C THR A 195 -18.96 3.21 49.88
N SER A 196 -18.92 4.27 50.70
CA SER A 196 -18.68 5.62 50.19
C SER A 196 -17.19 5.83 49.88
N ALA A 197 -16.91 6.35 48.69
CA ALA A 197 -15.57 6.80 48.31
C ALA A 197 -15.11 7.97 49.20
N HIS A 198 -13.80 8.05 49.44
CA HIS A 198 -13.19 9.21 50.07
C HIS A 198 -13.09 10.40 49.10
N LYS A 199 -12.83 11.58 49.67
CA LYS A 199 -12.53 12.77 48.86
C LYS A 199 -11.22 12.54 48.08
N PRO A 200 -11.10 13.04 46.84
CA PRO A 200 -9.92 12.85 45.99
C PRO A 200 -8.64 13.52 46.53
N SER A 201 -8.72 14.24 47.65
CA SER A 201 -7.61 14.91 48.33
C SER A 201 -7.01 14.12 49.50
N ARG A 202 -7.49 12.89 49.79
CA ARG A 202 -7.06 12.11 50.97
C ARG A 202 -5.90 11.16 50.64
N PHE A 203 -4.70 11.72 50.51
CA PHE A 203 -3.47 10.97 50.21
C PHE A 203 -2.81 10.37 51.47
N GLY A 204 -2.28 9.15 51.36
CA GLY A 204 -1.47 8.49 52.39
C GLY A 204 0.06 8.70 52.20
N PRO A 205 0.92 8.23 53.12
CA PRO A 205 2.37 8.44 53.06
C PRO A 205 3.04 7.93 51.77
N GLU A 206 2.53 6.84 51.19
CA GLU A 206 3.03 6.27 49.93
C GLU A 206 2.81 7.19 48.70
N SER A 207 2.01 8.24 48.85
CA SER A 207 1.69 9.16 47.74
C SER A 207 2.86 10.04 47.32
N ALA A 208 3.91 10.14 48.15
CA ALA A 208 5.15 10.80 47.76
C ALA A 208 5.75 10.18 46.47
N TRP A 209 5.51 8.89 46.20
CA TRP A 209 6.06 8.23 45.00
C TRP A 209 5.32 8.65 43.73
N HIS A 210 4.05 9.05 43.86
CA HIS A 210 3.26 9.58 42.75
C HIS A 210 3.74 10.98 42.33
N VAL A 211 4.16 11.80 43.31
CA VAL A 211 4.77 13.10 43.05
C VAL A 211 6.11 12.94 42.34
N GLU A 212 6.99 12.07 42.84
CA GLU A 212 8.28 11.79 42.18
C GLU A 212 8.11 11.17 40.79
N ARG A 213 7.12 10.27 40.60
CA ARG A 213 6.79 9.74 39.27
C ARG A 213 6.31 10.82 38.31
N SER A 214 5.50 11.77 38.78
CA SER A 214 5.05 12.90 37.95
C SER A 214 6.22 13.77 37.51
N ARG A 215 7.20 13.99 38.40
CA ARG A 215 8.45 14.70 38.10
C ARG A 215 9.32 13.93 37.10
N ASP A 216 9.49 12.61 37.26
CA ASP A 216 10.24 11.76 36.33
C ASP A 216 9.63 11.73 34.92
N HIS A 217 8.30 11.89 34.84
CA HIS A 217 7.52 11.96 33.59
C HIS A 217 7.47 13.37 32.99
N GLY A 218 8.10 14.36 33.63
CA GLY A 218 8.12 15.73 33.14
C GLY A 218 6.75 16.42 33.13
N VAL A 219 5.82 15.99 34.00
CA VAL A 219 4.46 16.55 34.05
C VAL A 219 4.53 18.03 34.42
N PRO A 220 3.89 18.94 33.64
CA PRO A 220 3.88 20.36 33.95
C PRO A 220 3.22 20.69 35.29
N SER A 221 3.59 21.84 35.87
CA SER A 221 2.99 22.33 37.12
C SER A 221 1.50 22.62 36.96
N TYR A 222 0.78 22.65 38.09
CA TYR A 222 -0.65 22.94 38.16
C TYR A 222 -1.01 24.25 37.43
N THR A 223 -0.23 25.31 37.66
CA THR A 223 -0.48 26.62 37.05
C THR A 223 -0.33 26.60 35.53
N ARG A 224 0.59 25.77 34.99
CA ARG A 224 0.79 25.62 33.55
C ARG A 224 -0.38 24.90 32.89
N ILE A 225 -0.91 23.86 33.53
CA ILE A 225 -2.08 23.13 33.07
C ILE A 225 -3.36 23.96 33.23
N LEU A 226 -3.48 24.70 34.33
CA LEU A 226 -4.57 25.66 34.52
C LEU A 226 -4.64 26.65 33.35
N LYS A 227 -3.49 27.16 32.88
CA LYS A 227 -3.43 28.05 31.70
C LYS A 227 -3.83 27.37 30.39
N LEU A 228 -3.63 26.06 30.26
CA LEU A 228 -4.11 25.27 29.11
C LEU A 228 -5.65 25.16 29.12
N CYS A 229 -6.22 24.97 30.30
CA CYS A 229 -7.65 24.76 30.51
C CYS A 229 -8.46 26.07 30.57
N GLU A 230 -7.88 27.11 31.15
CA GLU A 230 -8.44 28.45 31.28
C GLU A 230 -7.35 29.49 30.93
N PRO A 231 -7.22 29.87 29.64
CA PRO A 231 -6.14 30.77 29.19
C PRO A 231 -6.10 32.14 29.86
N THR A 232 -7.22 32.57 30.44
CA THR A 232 -7.38 33.84 31.18
C THR A 232 -6.97 33.73 32.65
N ALA A 233 -6.80 32.53 33.18
CA ALA A 233 -6.35 32.32 34.55
C ALA A 233 -4.86 32.68 34.69
N ALA A 234 -4.54 33.50 35.69
CA ALA A 234 -3.17 33.90 36.01
C ALA A 234 -2.96 33.79 37.51
N VAL A 235 -2.14 32.81 37.92
CA VAL A 235 -1.71 32.61 39.30
C VAL A 235 -0.24 32.96 39.38
N LYS A 236 0.11 34.06 40.06
CA LYS A 236 1.50 34.48 40.27
C LYS A 236 1.90 34.44 41.74
N THR A 237 0.93 34.59 42.63
CA THR A 237 1.12 34.60 44.07
C THR A 237 0.15 33.63 44.75
N TYR A 238 0.44 33.21 45.99
CA TYR A 238 -0.49 32.38 46.76
C TYR A 238 -1.85 33.05 47.00
N ALA A 239 -1.92 34.38 46.97
CA ALA A 239 -3.18 35.12 47.06
C ALA A 239 -4.09 34.88 45.85
N ASP A 240 -3.53 34.61 44.66
CA ASP A 240 -4.34 34.39 43.45
C ASP A 240 -5.15 33.08 43.49
N PHE A 241 -4.76 32.13 44.35
CA PHE A 241 -5.51 30.88 44.55
C PHE A 241 -6.90 31.10 45.17
N ASP A 242 -7.18 32.27 45.75
CA ASP A 242 -8.54 32.63 46.21
C ASP A 242 -9.56 32.60 45.05
N LYS A 243 -9.13 33.00 43.84
CA LYS A 243 -9.95 32.99 42.63
C LYS A 243 -10.29 31.56 42.16
N LEU A 244 -9.54 30.58 42.65
CA LEU A 244 -9.69 29.14 42.33
C LEU A 244 -10.38 28.37 43.47
N GLY A 245 -10.87 29.07 44.50
CA GLY A 245 -11.64 28.48 45.59
C GLY A 245 -10.81 27.81 46.69
N PHE A 246 -9.51 28.10 46.78
CA PHE A 246 -8.65 27.59 47.85
C PHE A 246 -8.88 28.38 49.15
N ASN A 247 -9.00 27.67 50.27
CA ASN A 247 -9.18 28.30 51.58
C ASN A 247 -7.85 28.77 52.18
N ARG A 248 -7.92 29.57 53.26
CA ARG A 248 -6.73 30.14 53.92
C ARG A 248 -5.70 29.06 54.31
N ILE A 249 -6.17 27.96 54.90
CA ILE A 249 -5.30 26.87 55.38
C ILE A 249 -4.56 26.22 54.21
N GLN A 250 -5.26 25.93 53.11
CA GLN A 250 -4.64 25.35 51.91
C GLN A 250 -3.54 26.25 51.34
N LYS A 251 -3.77 27.57 51.30
CA LYS A 251 -2.76 28.53 50.83
C LYS A 251 -1.55 28.62 51.76
N GLU A 252 -1.77 28.64 53.08
CA GLU A 252 -0.69 28.62 54.08
C GLU A 252 0.14 27.34 53.96
N MET A 253 -0.49 26.19 53.77
CA MET A 253 0.21 24.90 53.53
C MET A 253 1.04 24.91 52.25
N LEU A 254 0.48 25.43 51.13
CA LEU A 254 1.23 25.53 49.88
C LEU A 254 2.41 26.50 49.99
N ALA A 255 2.25 27.61 50.70
CA ALA A 255 3.31 28.58 50.93
C ALA A 255 4.44 28.05 51.81
N ASP A 256 4.15 27.10 52.70
CA ASP A 256 5.15 26.43 53.54
C ASP A 256 5.94 25.37 52.74
N MET A 257 5.28 24.64 51.84
CA MET A 257 5.89 23.56 51.05
C MET A 257 6.62 24.05 49.79
N TYR A 258 6.10 25.08 49.11
CA TYR A 258 6.61 25.55 47.82
C TYR A 258 7.18 26.95 47.94
N ARG A 259 8.33 27.18 47.29
CA ARG A 259 8.93 28.52 47.27
C ARG A 259 8.13 29.49 46.39
N ASN A 260 7.62 29.03 45.24
CA ASN A 260 6.81 29.83 44.34
C ASN A 260 5.47 29.15 44.04
N ALA A 261 4.43 29.96 43.88
CA ALA A 261 3.09 29.53 43.48
C ALA A 261 3.07 28.77 42.13
N GLU A 262 4.02 29.05 41.24
CA GLU A 262 4.12 28.42 39.92
C GLU A 262 4.67 26.98 39.98
N ASP A 263 5.31 26.59 41.09
CA ASP A 263 5.99 25.30 41.26
C ASP A 263 5.05 24.19 41.80
N VAL A 264 3.82 24.52 42.17
CA VAL A 264 2.84 23.55 42.70
C VAL A 264 2.55 22.47 41.65
N GLU A 265 2.76 21.19 41.96
CA GLU A 265 2.51 20.10 41.01
C GLU A 265 1.02 19.93 40.69
N LEU A 266 0.72 19.46 39.47
CA LEU A 266 -0.64 19.22 38.97
C LEU A 266 -1.49 18.39 39.94
N MET A 267 -0.93 17.31 40.49
CA MET A 267 -1.61 16.42 41.44
C MET A 267 -2.05 17.16 42.71
N ILE A 268 -1.16 17.98 43.28
CA ILE A 268 -1.39 18.67 44.55
C ILE A 268 -2.39 19.80 44.37
N GLY A 269 -2.17 20.67 43.38
CA GLY A 269 -3.07 21.78 43.07
C GLY A 269 -4.46 21.28 42.63
N GLY A 270 -4.50 20.31 41.72
CA GLY A 270 -5.75 19.77 41.18
C GLY A 270 -6.60 19.04 42.22
N ALA A 271 -5.98 18.33 43.17
CA ALA A 271 -6.72 17.65 44.24
C ALA A 271 -7.24 18.60 45.32
N MET A 272 -6.63 19.78 45.47
CA MET A 272 -7.07 20.83 46.41
C MET A 272 -8.12 21.77 45.83
N GLU A 273 -8.28 21.76 44.50
CA GLU A 273 -9.28 22.55 43.78
C GLU A 273 -10.70 22.15 44.18
N LYS A 274 -11.59 23.14 44.32
CA LYS A 274 -13.00 22.86 44.64
C LYS A 274 -13.68 22.18 43.44
N PRO A 275 -14.30 21.00 43.62
CA PRO A 275 -15.05 20.34 42.56
C PRO A 275 -16.19 21.22 42.03
N ALA A 276 -16.43 21.16 40.73
CA ALA A 276 -17.62 21.77 40.12
C ALA A 276 -18.89 21.09 40.65
N THR A 277 -20.03 21.80 40.64
CA THR A 277 -21.30 21.23 41.11
C THR A 277 -21.63 19.96 40.32
N GLY A 278 -21.78 18.84 41.04
CA GLY A 278 -22.08 17.54 40.44
C GLY A 278 -20.87 16.77 39.89
N ALA A 279 -19.65 17.32 39.97
CA ALA A 279 -18.41 16.64 39.58
C ALA A 279 -17.63 16.11 40.79
N VAL A 280 -16.84 15.06 40.59
CA VAL A 280 -15.93 14.53 41.61
C VAL A 280 -14.64 15.35 41.71
N VAL A 281 -14.14 15.87 40.59
CA VAL A 281 -12.86 16.60 40.52
C VAL A 281 -13.05 18.09 40.22
N GLY A 282 -12.01 18.88 40.51
CA GLY A 282 -11.94 20.30 40.16
C GLY A 282 -11.90 20.56 38.64
N PRO A 283 -12.23 21.78 38.18
CA PRO A 283 -12.22 22.17 36.78
C PRO A 283 -10.93 21.83 36.01
N THR A 284 -9.76 21.97 36.64
CA THR A 284 -8.47 21.73 35.99
C THR A 284 -8.26 20.25 35.70
N LEU A 285 -8.51 19.37 36.68
CA LEU A 285 -8.44 17.92 36.48
C LEU A 285 -9.53 17.42 35.52
N ALA A 286 -10.73 17.99 35.60
CA ALA A 286 -11.82 17.67 34.69
C ALA A 286 -11.44 17.97 33.23
N CYS A 287 -10.79 19.10 32.98
CA CYS A 287 -10.31 19.49 31.66
C CYS A 287 -9.26 18.50 31.09
N VAL A 288 -8.26 18.11 31.89
CA VAL A 288 -7.22 17.14 31.45
C VAL A 288 -7.84 15.79 31.08
N LEU A 289 -8.72 15.27 31.95
CA LEU A 289 -9.44 14.03 31.69
C LEU A 289 -10.34 14.15 30.44
N ALA A 290 -11.05 15.27 30.29
CA ALA A 290 -11.88 15.51 29.11
C ALA A 290 -11.06 15.53 27.81
N LEU A 291 -9.85 16.10 27.81
CA LEU A 291 -8.93 16.06 26.68
C LEU A 291 -8.45 14.64 26.37
N GLN A 292 -8.11 13.86 27.40
CA GLN A 292 -7.69 12.47 27.24
C GLN A 292 -8.79 11.63 26.59
N PHE A 293 -10.00 11.62 27.18
CA PHE A 293 -11.10 10.79 26.67
C PHE A 293 -11.55 11.27 25.29
N ALA A 294 -11.59 12.58 25.02
CA ALA A 294 -11.85 13.08 23.67
C ALA A 294 -10.81 12.57 22.66
N ASN A 295 -9.53 12.51 23.02
CA ASN A 295 -8.48 11.94 22.17
C ASN A 295 -8.65 10.44 21.93
N LEU A 296 -8.99 9.70 22.99
CA LEU A 296 -9.21 8.26 22.93
C LEU A 296 -10.30 7.93 21.91
N LYS A 297 -11.49 8.53 22.03
CA LYS A 297 -12.60 8.25 21.09
C LYS A 297 -12.29 8.64 19.65
N LYS A 298 -11.62 9.78 19.41
CA LYS A 298 -11.34 10.26 18.03
C LYS A 298 -10.18 9.58 17.32
N SER A 299 -9.33 8.90 18.07
CA SER A 299 -8.21 8.13 17.52
C SER A 299 -8.49 6.62 17.49
N ASP A 300 -9.55 6.15 18.15
CA ASP A 300 -9.94 4.74 18.16
C ASP A 300 -10.80 4.36 16.94
N ARG A 301 -10.22 3.55 16.05
CA ARG A 301 -10.93 2.98 14.90
C ARG A 301 -12.04 2.02 15.32
N PHE A 302 -11.84 1.32 16.43
CA PHE A 302 -12.74 0.30 16.97
C PHE A 302 -13.69 0.87 18.02
N TRP A 303 -13.85 2.21 18.07
CA TRP A 303 -14.91 2.83 18.85
C TRP A 303 -16.27 2.26 18.44
N TYR A 304 -17.05 1.77 19.41
CA TYR A 304 -18.21 0.92 19.13
C TYR A 304 -19.29 1.57 18.27
N GLU A 305 -19.42 2.90 18.27
CA GLU A 305 -20.39 3.62 17.44
C GLU A 305 -19.92 3.89 16.01
N ASN A 306 -18.70 3.51 15.62
CA ASN A 306 -18.15 3.78 14.28
C ASN A 306 -18.86 2.96 13.19
N ASP A 307 -19.09 3.61 12.03
CA ASP A 307 -19.55 2.97 10.78
C ASP A 307 -18.34 2.59 9.89
N ILE A 308 -17.44 1.79 10.43
CA ILE A 308 -16.20 1.38 9.72
C ILE A 308 -16.18 -0.15 9.62
N PRO A 309 -16.69 -0.73 8.52
CA PRO A 309 -16.60 -2.16 8.26
C PRO A 309 -15.15 -2.67 8.21
N PRO A 310 -14.89 -3.94 8.56
CA PRO A 310 -15.83 -4.95 9.08
C PRO A 310 -16.14 -4.80 10.58
N SER A 311 -15.54 -3.82 11.25
CA SER A 311 -15.60 -3.64 12.71
C SER A 311 -16.83 -2.88 13.24
N SER A 312 -17.78 -2.47 12.38
CA SER A 312 -19.01 -1.75 12.77
C SER A 312 -20.10 -2.69 13.31
N PHE A 313 -20.77 -2.30 14.39
CA PHE A 313 -21.99 -2.99 14.86
C PHE A 313 -23.21 -2.58 14.02
N ALA A 314 -24.13 -3.51 13.77
CA ALA A 314 -25.40 -3.17 13.14
C ALA A 314 -26.23 -2.19 14.00
N PRO A 315 -27.14 -1.39 13.42
CA PRO A 315 -27.98 -0.47 14.18
C PRO A 315 -28.76 -1.13 15.33
N GLU A 316 -29.20 -2.37 15.14
CA GLU A 316 -29.91 -3.19 16.13
C GLU A 316 -28.97 -3.62 17.27
N GLN A 317 -27.75 -4.01 16.94
CA GLN A 317 -26.69 -4.35 17.90
C GLN A 317 -26.31 -3.11 18.74
N LEU A 318 -26.17 -1.94 18.11
CA LEU A 318 -25.94 -0.67 18.80
C LEU A 318 -27.10 -0.31 19.73
N ALA A 319 -28.34 -0.53 19.30
CA ALA A 319 -29.51 -0.29 20.12
C ALA A 319 -29.55 -1.22 21.35
N ALA A 320 -29.09 -2.46 21.23
CA ALA A 320 -28.96 -3.39 22.35
C ALA A 320 -27.85 -2.93 23.33
N ILE A 321 -26.66 -2.58 22.83
CA ILE A 321 -25.53 -2.10 23.65
C ILE A 321 -25.91 -0.84 24.43
N ARG A 322 -26.64 0.10 23.82
CA ARG A 322 -27.09 1.36 24.45
C ARG A 322 -28.06 1.19 25.62
N LYS A 323 -28.61 -0.02 25.84
CA LYS A 323 -29.49 -0.33 26.98
C LYS A 323 -28.73 -0.91 28.17
N VAL A 324 -27.46 -1.28 27.99
CA VAL A 324 -26.66 -1.91 29.05
C VAL A 324 -26.25 -0.87 30.07
N SER A 325 -26.44 -1.18 31.36
CA SER A 325 -25.93 -0.39 32.48
C SER A 325 -24.94 -1.18 33.33
N LEU A 326 -24.08 -0.48 34.07
CA LEU A 326 -23.19 -1.15 35.03
C LEU A 326 -23.99 -1.91 36.10
N ALA A 327 -25.08 -1.33 36.59
CA ALA A 327 -25.96 -1.96 37.58
C ALA A 327 -26.52 -3.31 37.08
N GLY A 328 -27.01 -3.36 35.83
CA GLY A 328 -27.49 -4.60 35.23
C GLY A 328 -26.40 -5.66 35.09
N LEU A 329 -25.20 -5.27 34.64
CA LEU A 329 -24.06 -6.19 34.50
C LEU A 329 -23.66 -6.81 35.85
N LEU A 330 -23.64 -6.01 36.92
CA LEU A 330 -23.29 -6.51 38.25
C LEU A 330 -24.34 -7.50 38.78
N CYS A 331 -25.63 -7.23 38.55
CA CYS A 331 -26.73 -8.15 38.89
C CYS A 331 -26.64 -9.52 38.19
N ALA A 332 -26.13 -9.57 36.96
CA ALA A 332 -25.99 -10.83 36.22
C ALA A 332 -24.82 -11.71 36.69
N THR A 333 -23.90 -11.14 37.50
CA THR A 333 -22.65 -11.81 37.86
C THR A 333 -22.73 -12.54 39.20
N ASP A 334 -23.42 -11.96 40.17
CA ASP A 334 -23.40 -12.42 41.57
C ASP A 334 -24.81 -12.77 42.05
N ASP A 335 -25.06 -14.07 42.20
CA ASP A 335 -26.34 -14.60 42.67
C ASP A 335 -26.72 -14.12 44.09
N GLN A 336 -25.76 -13.60 44.86
CA GLN A 336 -26.02 -13.02 46.19
C GLN A 336 -26.49 -11.56 46.14
N LEU A 337 -26.39 -10.90 44.98
CA LEU A 337 -26.86 -9.54 44.76
C LEU A 337 -28.29 -9.58 44.23
N THR A 338 -29.28 -9.36 45.09
CA THR A 338 -30.71 -9.40 44.72
C THR A 338 -31.28 -8.05 44.30
N GLU A 339 -30.66 -6.96 44.76
CA GLU A 339 -31.09 -5.59 44.48
C GLU A 339 -29.87 -4.67 44.31
N VAL A 340 -29.99 -3.68 43.42
CA VAL A 340 -28.96 -2.68 43.14
C VAL A 340 -29.58 -1.36 42.68
N GLN A 341 -28.94 -0.25 43.01
CA GLN A 341 -29.33 1.07 42.54
C GLN A 341 -29.06 1.24 41.03
N PRO A 342 -29.93 1.95 40.27
CA PRO A 342 -29.75 2.14 38.82
C PRO A 342 -28.45 2.84 38.41
N ARG A 343 -27.94 3.77 39.22
CA ARG A 343 -26.67 4.47 38.96
C ARG A 343 -25.60 3.92 39.89
N ALA A 344 -24.85 2.92 39.44
CA ALA A 344 -23.88 2.19 40.25
C ALA A 344 -22.73 3.08 40.80
N PHE A 345 -22.36 4.14 40.08
CA PHE A 345 -21.35 5.11 40.54
C PHE A 345 -21.85 6.13 41.56
N VAL A 346 -23.16 6.17 41.81
CA VAL A 346 -23.79 7.08 42.78
C VAL A 346 -24.26 6.24 43.96
N LYS A 347 -24.05 6.75 45.18
CA LYS A 347 -24.54 6.08 46.38
C LYS A 347 -26.05 5.94 46.32
N GLU A 348 -26.56 4.82 46.81
CA GLU A 348 -27.99 4.59 46.95
C GLU A 348 -28.64 5.70 47.80
N ASP A 349 -29.79 6.19 47.34
CA ASP A 349 -30.64 7.09 48.11
C ASP A 349 -32.12 6.70 47.94
N PRO A 350 -32.99 6.91 48.94
CA PRO A 350 -34.37 6.44 48.90
C PRO A 350 -35.26 7.03 47.80
N TYR A 351 -34.79 8.03 47.03
CA TYR A 351 -35.62 8.79 46.10
C TYR A 351 -35.11 8.73 44.65
N LEU A 352 -33.89 9.22 44.38
CA LEU A 352 -33.36 9.41 43.03
C LEU A 352 -32.52 8.22 42.53
N ASN A 353 -32.05 7.37 43.44
CA ASN A 353 -31.20 6.23 43.15
C ASN A 353 -31.48 5.06 44.11
N ALA A 354 -32.75 4.75 44.34
CA ALA A 354 -33.18 3.68 45.25
C ALA A 354 -32.84 2.30 44.68
N ALA A 355 -32.53 1.33 45.55
CA ALA A 355 -32.30 -0.04 45.14
C ALA A 355 -33.52 -0.62 44.39
N GLN A 356 -33.26 -1.25 43.25
CA GLN A 356 -34.24 -1.94 42.42
C GLN A 356 -33.90 -3.42 42.36
N GLN A 357 -34.92 -4.27 42.23
CA GLN A 357 -34.71 -5.71 42.10
C GLN A 357 -33.91 -5.99 40.83
N CYS A 358 -32.97 -6.94 40.89
CA CYS A 358 -32.09 -7.24 39.75
C CYS A 358 -32.84 -7.60 38.45
N ALA A 359 -34.04 -8.20 38.56
CA ALA A 359 -34.92 -8.50 37.43
C ALA A 359 -35.45 -7.26 36.68
N GLN A 360 -35.34 -6.05 37.27
CA GLN A 360 -35.77 -4.80 36.65
C GLN A 360 -34.68 -4.16 35.77
N HIS A 361 -33.44 -4.67 35.82
CA HIS A 361 -32.32 -4.18 35.01
C HIS A 361 -32.18 -4.97 33.72
N THR A 362 -31.94 -4.28 32.61
CA THR A 362 -31.76 -4.90 31.29
C THR A 362 -30.33 -5.35 31.06
N LEU A 363 -30.16 -6.60 30.62
CA LEU A 363 -28.88 -7.14 30.15
C LEU A 363 -28.73 -6.94 28.63
N LEU A 364 -27.53 -7.22 28.12
CA LEU A 364 -27.32 -7.25 26.67
C LEU A 364 -28.13 -8.39 26.06
N GLU A 365 -29.17 -8.04 25.31
CA GLU A 365 -29.96 -8.96 24.50
C GLU A 365 -29.21 -9.30 23.20
N LEU A 366 -28.92 -10.58 22.97
CA LEU A 366 -28.10 -11.02 21.83
C LEU A 366 -28.90 -11.46 20.61
N ALA A 367 -30.22 -11.25 20.59
CA ALA A 367 -31.06 -11.59 19.44
C ALA A 367 -30.59 -10.92 18.13
N ALA A 368 -29.99 -9.72 18.21
CA ALA A 368 -29.42 -9.00 17.07
C ALA A 368 -28.07 -9.57 16.57
N TRP A 369 -27.47 -10.53 17.28
CA TRP A 369 -26.27 -11.27 16.87
C TRP A 369 -26.59 -12.63 16.25
N LYS A 370 -27.89 -12.96 16.12
CA LYS A 370 -28.30 -14.20 15.47
C LYS A 370 -27.95 -14.11 13.98
N ASP A 371 -27.09 -15.03 13.56
CA ASP A 371 -26.62 -15.17 12.19
C ASP A 371 -27.56 -16.12 11.43
N GLU A 372 -28.68 -15.59 10.94
CA GLU A 372 -29.64 -16.38 10.15
C GLU A 372 -29.05 -16.85 8.80
N SER A 373 -27.98 -16.17 8.37
CA SER A 373 -27.22 -16.40 7.16
C SER A 373 -26.29 -17.61 7.28
N GLY A 374 -25.45 -17.64 8.32
CA GLY A 374 -24.54 -18.74 8.64
C GLY A 374 -25.28 -20.02 9.06
N ALA A 375 -26.45 -19.92 9.69
CA ALA A 375 -27.26 -21.09 10.06
C ALA A 375 -27.77 -21.87 8.83
N ARG A 376 -28.27 -21.16 7.80
CA ARG A 376 -28.72 -21.79 6.54
C ARG A 376 -27.56 -22.27 5.67
N ALA A 377 -26.39 -21.64 5.80
CA ALA A 377 -25.17 -22.03 5.10
C ALA A 377 -24.48 -23.25 5.73
N ALA A 378 -24.39 -23.28 7.06
CA ALA A 378 -23.81 -24.37 7.84
C ALA A 378 -24.73 -25.60 7.90
N GLU A 379 -26.06 -25.44 7.85
CA GLU A 379 -26.98 -26.58 7.63
C GLU A 379 -26.69 -27.33 6.31
N GLN A 380 -26.03 -26.68 5.33
CA GLN A 380 -25.63 -27.29 4.06
C GLN A 380 -24.15 -27.71 4.01
N LEU A 381 -23.30 -27.22 4.93
CA LEU A 381 -21.87 -27.53 5.02
C LEU A 381 -21.59 -28.32 6.31
N ASN A 382 -21.80 -29.64 6.28
CA ASN A 382 -21.40 -30.51 7.40
C ASN A 382 -19.86 -30.47 7.56
N ALA A 383 -19.34 -30.50 8.79
CA ALA A 383 -17.90 -30.64 9.05
C ALA A 383 -17.29 -31.86 8.33
N ASP A 384 -18.08 -32.93 8.14
CA ASP A 384 -17.69 -34.08 7.32
C ASP A 384 -17.50 -33.71 5.84
N MET A 385 -18.30 -32.79 5.28
CA MET A 385 -18.15 -32.34 3.89
C MET A 385 -16.88 -31.54 3.68
N LEU A 386 -16.53 -30.65 4.63
CA LEU A 386 -15.27 -29.90 4.59
C LEU A 386 -14.06 -30.83 4.73
N SER A 387 -14.10 -31.75 5.70
CA SER A 387 -13.06 -32.77 5.88
C SER A 387 -12.91 -33.66 4.63
N THR A 388 -14.03 -34.12 4.05
CA THR A 388 -14.04 -34.92 2.82
C THR A 388 -13.48 -34.14 1.63
N ALA A 389 -13.86 -32.86 1.48
CA ALA A 389 -13.36 -32.01 0.41
C ALA A 389 -11.85 -31.76 0.51
N LEU A 390 -11.34 -31.53 1.73
CA LEU A 390 -9.90 -31.34 1.96
C LEU A 390 -9.11 -32.64 1.72
N GLU A 391 -9.59 -33.79 2.19
CA GLU A 391 -8.93 -35.07 1.92
C GLU A 391 -8.94 -35.42 0.43
N LYS A 392 -10.04 -35.17 -0.27
CA LYS A 392 -10.09 -35.33 -1.73
C LYS A 392 -9.14 -34.37 -2.43
N ALA A 393 -9.04 -33.11 -1.99
CA ALA A 393 -8.07 -32.16 -2.53
C ALA A 393 -6.61 -32.62 -2.32
N LYS A 394 -6.29 -33.23 -1.17
CA LYS A 394 -4.97 -33.86 -0.93
C LYS A 394 -4.72 -35.00 -1.91
N GLN A 395 -5.72 -35.86 -2.12
CA GLN A 395 -5.64 -36.97 -3.05
C GLN A 395 -5.44 -36.47 -4.50
N GLU A 396 -6.20 -35.47 -4.94
CA GLU A 396 -6.07 -34.87 -6.27
C GLU A 396 -4.69 -34.22 -6.48
N MET A 397 -4.14 -33.55 -5.47
CA MET A 397 -2.77 -33.01 -5.50
C MET A 397 -1.72 -34.13 -5.62
N ALA A 398 -1.89 -35.24 -4.92
CA ALA A 398 -0.99 -36.39 -4.98
C ALA A 398 -1.07 -37.10 -6.34
N ASP A 399 -2.28 -37.33 -6.84
CA ASP A 399 -2.53 -37.93 -8.15
C ASP A 399 -1.97 -37.05 -9.28
N ARG A 400 -2.11 -35.73 -9.16
CA ARG A 400 -1.50 -34.77 -10.09
C ARG A 400 0.03 -34.88 -10.10
N LYS A 401 0.70 -34.87 -8.94
CA LYS A 401 2.16 -35.03 -8.88
C LYS A 401 2.62 -36.36 -9.47
N ARG A 402 1.86 -37.44 -9.21
CA ARG A 402 2.14 -38.77 -9.79
C ARG A 402 1.99 -38.76 -11.31
N MET A 403 0.94 -38.12 -11.83
CA MET A 403 0.73 -37.94 -13.26
C MET A 403 1.86 -37.13 -13.88
N GLU A 404 2.24 -36.00 -13.28
CA GLU A 404 3.35 -35.16 -13.74
C GLU A 404 4.67 -35.95 -13.82
N TYR A 405 4.97 -36.79 -12.81
CA TYR A 405 6.13 -37.68 -12.84
C TYR A 405 6.06 -38.70 -13.98
N MET A 406 4.95 -39.44 -14.10
CA MET A 406 4.79 -40.47 -15.13
C MET A 406 4.85 -39.89 -16.55
N MET A 407 4.23 -38.73 -16.78
CA MET A 407 4.26 -38.06 -18.08
C MET A 407 5.66 -37.54 -18.41
N TRP A 408 6.37 -36.99 -17.42
CA TRP A 408 7.75 -36.56 -17.58
C TRP A 408 8.70 -37.74 -17.86
N GLU A 409 8.55 -38.86 -17.15
CA GLU A 409 9.35 -40.08 -17.39
C GLU A 409 9.12 -40.64 -18.80
N ALA A 410 7.87 -40.58 -19.30
CA ALA A 410 7.52 -41.11 -20.61
C ALA A 410 7.91 -40.19 -21.78
N ARG A 411 7.84 -38.86 -21.62
CA ARG A 411 7.95 -37.89 -22.73
C ARG A 411 9.03 -36.82 -22.55
N GLY A 412 9.61 -36.69 -21.36
CA GLY A 412 10.54 -35.60 -21.02
C GLY A 412 9.86 -34.22 -20.98
N GLY A 413 10.67 -33.16 -21.13
CA GLY A 413 10.20 -31.79 -21.29
C GLY A 413 10.52 -31.23 -22.67
N ALA A 414 9.80 -30.19 -23.09
CA ALA A 414 10.12 -29.43 -24.29
C ALA A 414 11.53 -28.81 -24.18
N ASP A 415 12.29 -28.85 -25.27
CA ASP A 415 13.56 -28.14 -25.37
C ASP A 415 13.30 -26.62 -25.15
N PRO A 416 13.96 -25.96 -24.18
CA PRO A 416 13.84 -24.51 -23.97
C PRO A 416 14.14 -23.65 -25.22
N LYS A 417 14.92 -24.18 -26.18
CA LYS A 417 15.25 -23.50 -27.44
C LYS A 417 14.20 -23.72 -28.55
N SER A 418 13.30 -24.68 -28.38
CA SER A 418 12.16 -24.88 -29.28
C SER A 418 11.18 -23.69 -29.19
N PRO A 419 10.31 -23.44 -30.18
CA PRO A 419 9.33 -22.36 -30.10
C PRO A 419 8.42 -22.46 -28.87
N VAL A 420 8.00 -23.69 -28.51
CA VAL A 420 7.17 -23.97 -27.31
C VAL A 420 7.96 -23.66 -26.04
N GLY A 421 9.20 -24.16 -25.96
CA GLY A 421 10.08 -23.93 -24.81
C GLY A 421 10.39 -22.45 -24.61
N THR A 422 10.76 -21.76 -25.67
CA THR A 422 11.06 -20.32 -25.64
C THR A 422 9.82 -19.54 -25.18
N ALA A 423 8.63 -19.82 -25.73
CA ALA A 423 7.40 -19.18 -25.30
C ALA A 423 7.05 -19.45 -23.82
N ALA A 424 7.22 -20.67 -23.34
CA ALA A 424 6.99 -21.02 -21.94
C ALA A 424 7.93 -20.26 -21.00
N SER A 425 9.17 -20.05 -21.42
CA SER A 425 10.17 -19.33 -20.64
C SER A 425 9.91 -17.83 -20.46
N PHE A 426 9.10 -17.19 -21.30
CA PHE A 426 8.63 -15.81 -21.06
C PHE A 426 7.78 -15.68 -19.80
N SER A 427 7.16 -16.77 -19.39
CA SER A 427 6.34 -16.86 -18.18
C SER A 427 6.97 -17.83 -17.18
N LYS A 428 8.31 -17.92 -17.16
CA LYS A 428 9.01 -18.87 -16.30
C LYS A 428 8.74 -18.57 -14.83
N ALA A 429 8.12 -19.53 -14.15
CA ALA A 429 7.95 -19.47 -12.71
C ALA A 429 9.29 -19.58 -11.98
N ASN A 430 9.52 -18.72 -11.01
CA ASN A 430 10.56 -18.96 -10.01
C ASN A 430 10.06 -20.01 -8.99
N LYS A 431 10.99 -20.57 -8.20
CA LYS A 431 10.68 -21.64 -7.24
C LYS A 431 9.63 -21.21 -6.18
N TYR A 432 9.57 -19.93 -5.86
CA TYR A 432 8.65 -19.40 -4.84
C TYR A 432 7.24 -19.24 -5.39
N ALA A 433 7.09 -18.80 -6.64
CA ALA A 433 5.81 -18.76 -7.34
C ALA A 433 5.19 -20.16 -7.47
N LEU A 434 6.01 -21.19 -7.75
CA LEU A 434 5.54 -22.59 -7.79
C LEU A 434 5.03 -23.08 -6.43
N LYS A 435 5.73 -22.74 -5.33
CA LYS A 435 5.28 -23.06 -3.97
C LYS A 435 3.94 -22.40 -3.64
N LEU A 436 3.81 -21.10 -3.96
CA LEU A 436 2.57 -20.34 -3.81
C LEU A 436 1.41 -20.99 -4.59
N ALA A 437 1.67 -21.39 -5.84
CA ALA A 437 0.69 -22.05 -6.67
C ALA A 437 0.23 -23.42 -6.14
N ASN A 438 1.10 -24.18 -5.48
CA ASN A 438 0.72 -25.47 -4.89
C ASN A 438 -0.30 -25.30 -3.75
N THR A 439 -0.12 -24.29 -2.89
CA THR A 439 -1.11 -23.96 -1.85
C THR A 439 -2.41 -23.48 -2.49
N SER A 440 -2.31 -22.62 -3.51
CA SER A 440 -3.50 -22.11 -4.21
C SER A 440 -4.30 -23.20 -4.94
N LEU A 441 -3.64 -24.15 -5.60
CA LEU A 441 -4.31 -25.29 -6.25
C LEU A 441 -5.01 -26.20 -5.26
N PHE A 442 -4.42 -26.42 -4.08
CA PHE A 442 -5.06 -27.20 -3.03
C PHE A 442 -6.40 -26.57 -2.61
N LEU A 443 -6.42 -25.24 -2.46
CA LEU A 443 -7.64 -24.48 -2.15
C LEU A 443 -8.65 -24.54 -3.31
N GLU A 444 -8.19 -24.42 -4.55
CA GLU A 444 -9.03 -24.55 -5.75
C GLU A 444 -9.74 -25.93 -5.81
N PHE A 445 -9.03 -27.02 -5.54
CA PHE A 445 -9.62 -28.37 -5.52
C PHE A 445 -10.60 -28.56 -4.37
N ALA A 446 -10.26 -28.05 -3.17
CA ALA A 446 -11.16 -28.10 -2.03
C ALA A 446 -12.48 -27.37 -2.32
N THR A 447 -12.43 -26.16 -2.90
CA THR A 447 -13.64 -25.42 -3.27
C THR A 447 -14.45 -26.16 -4.33
N ASN A 448 -13.82 -26.68 -5.38
CA ASN A 448 -14.53 -27.44 -6.41
C ASN A 448 -15.28 -28.64 -5.84
N GLU A 449 -14.71 -29.35 -4.86
CA GLU A 449 -15.39 -30.49 -4.24
C GLU A 449 -16.56 -30.07 -3.35
N ILE A 450 -16.41 -28.99 -2.59
CA ILE A 450 -17.50 -28.41 -1.80
C ILE A 450 -18.69 -28.09 -2.73
N LEU A 451 -18.42 -27.40 -3.85
CA LEU A 451 -19.43 -27.00 -4.82
C LEU A 451 -20.11 -28.18 -5.51
N ASN A 452 -19.37 -29.26 -5.81
CA ASN A 452 -19.95 -30.46 -6.39
C ASN A 452 -20.84 -31.21 -5.38
N SER A 453 -20.43 -31.24 -4.12
CA SER A 453 -21.19 -31.92 -3.05
C SER A 453 -22.54 -31.25 -2.77
N LEU A 454 -22.60 -29.92 -2.88
CA LEU A 454 -23.84 -29.13 -2.71
C LEU A 454 -24.84 -29.28 -3.87
N ASN A 455 -24.36 -29.59 -5.09
CA ASN A 455 -25.13 -29.52 -6.33
C ASN A 455 -25.72 -30.87 -6.80
N ASN A 456 -25.82 -31.89 -5.94
CA ASN A 456 -26.41 -33.19 -6.32
C ASN A 456 -27.93 -33.15 -6.63
N GLY A 457 -28.55 -31.96 -6.70
CA GLY A 457 -29.89 -31.73 -7.23
C GLY A 457 -29.94 -30.64 -8.30
N HIS A 458 -30.10 -31.05 -9.57
CA HIS A 458 -30.56 -30.28 -10.75
C HIS A 458 -29.51 -29.71 -11.74
N ARG A 459 -29.85 -29.89 -13.03
CA ARG A 459 -29.04 -29.67 -14.24
C ARG A 459 -28.94 -28.17 -14.62
N ARG A 460 -27.76 -27.82 -15.15
CA ARG A 460 -27.30 -26.60 -15.86
C ARG A 460 -26.79 -25.43 -15.00
N LYS A 461 -25.46 -25.46 -14.75
CA LYS A 461 -24.60 -24.46 -14.09
C LYS A 461 -24.54 -23.04 -14.75
N ARG A 462 -25.37 -22.71 -15.74
CA ARG A 462 -25.19 -21.49 -16.57
C ARG A 462 -26.35 -20.49 -16.60
N GLN A 463 -27.52 -20.79 -16.03
CA GLN A 463 -28.73 -19.95 -16.14
C GLN A 463 -29.53 -19.77 -14.84
N VAL A 464 -29.02 -20.23 -13.70
CA VAL A 464 -29.78 -20.19 -12.44
C VAL A 464 -29.62 -18.86 -11.67
N PHE A 465 -28.49 -18.17 -11.79
CA PHE A 465 -28.20 -16.98 -10.98
C PHE A 465 -28.91 -15.68 -11.40
N ASP A 466 -29.59 -15.66 -12.56
CA ASP A 466 -30.39 -14.51 -12.99
C ASP A 466 -31.92 -14.73 -12.82
N SER A 467 -32.40 -15.94 -12.51
CA SER A 467 -33.84 -16.26 -12.54
C SER A 467 -34.48 -16.66 -11.22
N ILE A 468 -33.72 -16.77 -10.13
CA ILE A 468 -34.27 -17.12 -8.82
C ILE A 468 -33.90 -16.05 -7.80
N GLY A 469 -34.88 -15.21 -7.46
CA GLY A 469 -34.76 -14.11 -6.49
C GLY A 469 -34.51 -14.60 -5.06
N PHE A 470 -33.30 -15.03 -4.78
CA PHE A 470 -32.78 -15.27 -3.43
C PHE A 470 -31.89 -14.10 -2.98
N GLY A 471 -31.89 -13.78 -1.68
CA GLY A 471 -30.86 -12.94 -1.06
C GLY A 471 -29.51 -13.67 -1.09
N THR A 472 -28.51 -13.04 -1.69
CA THR A 472 -27.31 -13.66 -2.27
C THR A 472 -26.05 -13.65 -1.39
N ASN A 473 -26.11 -13.28 -0.11
CA ASN A 473 -24.91 -12.94 0.68
C ASN A 473 -24.50 -13.98 1.74
N ASP A 474 -25.39 -14.91 2.07
CA ASP A 474 -25.33 -15.63 3.35
C ASP A 474 -24.50 -16.93 3.31
N PHE A 475 -24.53 -17.63 2.17
CA PHE A 475 -23.79 -18.89 1.96
C PHE A 475 -22.30 -18.66 1.67
N THR A 476 -22.01 -17.48 1.14
CA THR A 476 -20.76 -17.10 0.48
C THR A 476 -19.76 -16.52 1.46
N ASP A 477 -20.23 -15.75 2.45
CA ASP A 477 -19.42 -15.20 3.53
C ASP A 477 -19.01 -16.31 4.52
N ALA A 478 -19.83 -17.37 4.64
CA ALA A 478 -19.53 -18.54 5.46
C ALA A 478 -18.33 -19.37 4.96
N LEU A 479 -18.07 -19.44 3.64
CA LEU A 479 -16.90 -20.15 3.07
C LEU A 479 -15.58 -19.39 3.30
N GLN A 480 -15.65 -18.06 3.44
CA GLN A 480 -14.50 -17.20 3.74
C GLN A 480 -14.11 -17.28 5.23
N SER A 481 -15.07 -17.53 6.12
CA SER A 481 -14.83 -17.69 7.56
C SER A 481 -14.33 -19.07 7.98
N VAL A 482 -14.28 -20.06 7.07
CA VAL A 482 -13.72 -21.38 7.39
C VAL A 482 -12.20 -21.28 7.41
N ASP A 483 -11.63 -21.21 8.62
CA ASP A 483 -10.19 -21.27 8.82
C ASP A 483 -9.64 -22.67 8.49
N VAL A 484 -9.24 -22.85 7.23
CA VAL A 484 -8.58 -24.07 6.77
C VAL A 484 -7.15 -24.22 7.30
N SER A 485 -6.56 -23.19 7.92
CA SER A 485 -5.18 -23.23 8.40
C SER A 485 -4.96 -24.27 9.50
N SER A 486 -6.00 -24.57 10.28
CA SER A 486 -6.00 -25.66 11.26
C SER A 486 -5.88 -27.06 10.63
N PHE A 487 -6.25 -27.20 9.36
CA PHE A 487 -6.20 -28.44 8.58
C PHE A 487 -4.99 -28.50 7.62
N LEU A 488 -4.32 -27.37 7.38
CA LEU A 488 -3.10 -27.26 6.60
C LEU A 488 -1.90 -27.64 7.50
N GLY A 489 -1.23 -28.76 7.20
CA GLY A 489 0.00 -29.15 7.91
C GLY A 489 1.12 -28.11 7.74
N GLN A 490 2.17 -28.18 8.58
CA GLN A 490 3.33 -27.25 8.50
C GLN A 490 3.99 -27.17 7.10
N ASP A 491 3.83 -28.19 6.26
CA ASP A 491 4.34 -28.22 4.88
C ASP A 491 3.50 -27.41 3.86
N GLN A 492 2.32 -26.91 4.23
CA GLN A 492 1.39 -26.18 3.33
C GLN A 492 1.17 -24.70 3.72
N ALA A 493 1.86 -24.20 4.75
CA ALA A 493 1.72 -22.84 5.32
C ALA A 493 2.28 -21.69 4.43
N GLY A 494 2.18 -21.80 3.11
CA GLY A 494 2.71 -20.84 2.14
C GLY A 494 4.20 -21.01 1.85
N PRO A 495 4.73 -20.27 0.87
CA PRO A 495 6.12 -20.42 0.44
C PRO A 495 7.10 -19.93 1.52
N THR A 496 7.85 -20.83 2.16
CA THR A 496 9.08 -20.41 2.86
C THR A 496 10.10 -19.99 1.80
N ILE A 497 10.20 -18.67 1.59
CA ILE A 497 11.26 -18.06 0.79
C ILE A 497 12.55 -18.23 1.57
N GLU A 498 13.66 -18.47 0.87
CA GLU A 498 14.96 -18.55 1.56
C GLU A 498 15.20 -17.22 2.27
N PRO A 499 15.50 -17.19 3.58
CA PRO A 499 15.55 -15.95 4.35
C PRO A 499 16.45 -14.86 3.74
N GLN A 500 17.50 -15.25 3.01
CA GLN A 500 18.42 -14.35 2.31
C GLN A 500 17.89 -13.76 0.98
N CYS A 501 16.74 -14.22 0.50
CA CYS A 501 16.10 -13.78 -0.75
C CYS A 501 14.74 -13.12 -0.51
N ASP A 502 14.33 -12.92 0.75
CA ASP A 502 13.07 -12.28 1.11
C ASP A 502 13.29 -11.16 2.13
N ASP A 503 12.42 -10.16 2.10
CA ASP A 503 12.34 -9.11 3.10
C ASP A 503 11.11 -9.38 3.97
N ASN A 504 11.33 -9.98 5.16
CA ASN A 504 10.28 -10.33 6.13
C ASN A 504 10.53 -9.77 7.54
N GLY A 505 11.48 -8.83 7.66
CA GLY A 505 11.79 -8.15 8.93
C GLY A 505 10.74 -7.11 9.34
N PRO A 506 10.88 -6.50 10.53
CA PRO A 506 10.12 -5.31 10.87
C PRO A 506 10.43 -4.16 9.90
N CYS A 507 9.43 -3.37 9.55
CA CYS A 507 9.62 -2.22 8.67
C CYS A 507 10.41 -1.11 9.38
N ASP A 508 11.43 -0.59 8.70
CA ASP A 508 12.11 0.64 9.10
C ASP A 508 11.43 1.86 8.43
N PRO A 509 10.69 2.69 9.19
CA PRO A 509 10.00 3.86 8.64
C PRO A 509 10.98 4.96 8.19
N ASP A 510 12.20 4.98 8.74
CA ASP A 510 13.21 6.01 8.51
C ASP A 510 14.17 5.66 7.36
N SER A 511 14.05 4.46 6.79
CA SER A 511 14.88 4.06 5.65
C SER A 511 14.61 4.95 4.42
N PRO A 512 15.65 5.58 3.83
CA PRO A 512 15.52 6.38 2.61
C PRO A 512 15.47 5.52 1.34
N PHE A 513 15.65 4.20 1.46
CA PHE A 513 15.75 3.28 0.33
C PHE A 513 14.60 2.26 0.34
N ARG A 514 14.11 1.96 -0.85
CA ARG A 514 13.14 0.89 -1.06
C ARG A 514 13.83 -0.47 -0.94
N SER A 515 13.16 -1.43 -0.32
CA SER A 515 13.55 -2.85 -0.39
C SER A 515 13.58 -3.35 -1.84
N TYR A 516 14.21 -4.49 -2.09
CA TYR A 516 14.27 -5.07 -3.44
C TYR A 516 12.95 -5.77 -3.82
N THR A 517 12.26 -6.33 -2.82
CA THR A 517 10.96 -7.00 -3.02
C THR A 517 9.77 -6.03 -3.05
N GLY A 518 9.96 -4.75 -2.74
CA GLY A 518 8.89 -3.77 -2.56
C GLY A 518 8.19 -3.84 -1.19
N TYR A 519 8.59 -4.79 -0.32
CA TYR A 519 8.14 -4.90 1.06
C TYR A 519 8.36 -3.60 1.86
N CYS A 520 7.46 -3.28 2.78
CA CYS A 520 7.48 -2.06 3.62
C CYS A 520 7.41 -0.73 2.84
N ASN A 521 7.02 -0.73 1.57
CA ASN A 521 6.60 0.52 0.94
C ASN A 521 5.42 1.10 1.73
N ASN A 522 4.37 0.30 1.90
CA ASN A 522 3.24 0.61 2.75
C ASN A 522 3.52 0.13 4.18
N LEU A 523 3.76 1.07 5.10
CA LEU A 523 4.09 0.75 6.49
C LEU A 523 2.92 0.15 7.29
N ARG A 524 1.67 0.32 6.83
CA ARG A 524 0.48 -0.27 7.47
C ARG A 524 0.25 -1.71 7.04
N ASN A 525 0.47 -1.98 5.75
CA ASN A 525 0.32 -3.28 5.12
C ASN A 525 1.58 -3.59 4.30
N PRO A 526 2.63 -4.14 4.94
CA PRO A 526 3.96 -4.27 4.34
C PRO A 526 4.02 -5.07 3.03
N ASN A 527 3.04 -5.94 2.77
CA ASN A 527 2.97 -6.77 1.56
C ASN A 527 2.30 -6.09 0.36
N LEU A 528 1.70 -4.90 0.52
CA LEU A 528 1.03 -4.22 -0.60
C LEU A 528 2.05 -3.77 -1.65
N GLY A 529 1.92 -4.31 -2.87
CA GLY A 529 2.83 -4.05 -3.99
C GLY A 529 4.14 -4.83 -3.95
N LYS A 530 4.30 -5.73 -2.96
CA LYS A 530 5.44 -6.65 -2.89
C LYS A 530 5.42 -7.60 -4.10
N SER A 531 6.60 -7.97 -4.59
CA SER A 531 6.78 -9.07 -5.54
C SER A 531 6.14 -10.37 -5.03
N LEU A 532 5.78 -11.30 -5.93
CA LEU A 532 5.17 -12.59 -5.59
C LEU A 532 3.83 -12.48 -4.85
N THR A 533 3.03 -11.48 -5.24
CA THR A 533 1.65 -11.29 -4.79
C THR A 533 0.68 -11.43 -5.96
N THR A 534 -0.61 -11.53 -5.67
CA THR A 534 -1.65 -11.61 -6.71
C THR A 534 -1.92 -10.25 -7.35
N PHE A 535 -2.37 -10.25 -8.61
CA PHE A 535 -2.88 -9.04 -9.26
C PHE A 535 -4.11 -8.49 -8.53
N ALA A 536 -4.28 -7.18 -8.53
CA ALA A 536 -5.57 -6.56 -8.21
C ALA A 536 -6.55 -6.70 -9.39
N ARG A 537 -7.81 -6.34 -9.17
CA ARG A 537 -8.83 -6.33 -10.23
C ARG A 537 -9.62 -5.03 -10.27
N LEU A 538 -9.93 -4.57 -11.48
CA LEU A 538 -10.90 -3.48 -11.68
C LEU A 538 -12.33 -4.01 -11.67
N LEU A 539 -12.54 -5.21 -12.21
CA LEU A 539 -13.81 -5.91 -12.21
C LEU A 539 -13.65 -7.36 -11.73
N PRO A 540 -14.70 -7.94 -11.14
CA PRO A 540 -14.69 -9.36 -10.75
C PRO A 540 -14.39 -10.26 -11.95
N PRO A 541 -13.66 -11.37 -11.76
CA PRO A 541 -13.37 -12.30 -12.85
C PRO A 541 -14.62 -13.02 -13.33
N VAL A 542 -14.59 -13.48 -14.58
CA VAL A 542 -15.64 -14.27 -15.21
C VAL A 542 -15.03 -15.56 -15.77
N TYR A 543 -15.21 -16.65 -15.02
CA TYR A 543 -14.89 -18.01 -15.45
C TYR A 543 -16.15 -18.75 -15.93
N GLU A 544 -15.98 -19.80 -16.74
CA GLU A 544 -17.06 -20.62 -17.29
C GLU A 544 -17.84 -21.37 -16.19
N ASP A 545 -17.14 -21.79 -15.14
CA ASP A 545 -17.68 -22.52 -14.00
C ASP A 545 -17.80 -21.67 -12.73
N GLY A 546 -17.47 -20.39 -12.82
CA GLY A 546 -17.45 -19.46 -11.69
C GLY A 546 -16.21 -19.55 -10.80
N VAL A 547 -15.31 -20.53 -11.01
CA VAL A 547 -14.16 -20.81 -10.13
C VAL A 547 -12.85 -20.52 -10.85
N SER A 548 -12.56 -21.27 -11.92
CA SER A 548 -11.25 -21.20 -12.56
C SER A 548 -11.27 -21.55 -14.03
N ARG A 549 -12.29 -22.22 -14.56
CA ARG A 549 -12.26 -22.68 -15.94
C ARG A 549 -12.39 -21.48 -16.90
N PRO A 550 -11.45 -21.28 -17.84
CA PRO A 550 -11.53 -20.18 -18.80
C PRO A 550 -12.84 -20.21 -19.59
N ARG A 551 -13.38 -19.02 -19.92
CA ARG A 551 -14.60 -18.91 -20.74
C ARG A 551 -14.42 -19.58 -22.10
N ILE A 552 -15.37 -20.43 -22.46
CA ILE A 552 -15.38 -21.12 -23.76
C ILE A 552 -16.68 -20.90 -24.55
N ASN A 553 -17.76 -20.49 -23.89
CA ASN A 553 -19.04 -20.27 -24.54
C ASN A 553 -19.48 -18.79 -24.38
N SER A 554 -20.14 -18.26 -25.40
CA SER A 554 -20.82 -16.96 -25.43
C SER A 554 -21.88 -16.88 -24.34
N VAL A 555 -22.25 -15.67 -23.92
CA VAL A 555 -23.42 -15.42 -23.07
C VAL A 555 -24.73 -15.98 -23.65
N THR A 556 -24.79 -16.21 -24.97
CA THR A 556 -25.92 -16.85 -25.67
C THR A 556 -25.91 -18.38 -25.62
N GLY A 557 -24.82 -18.99 -25.14
CA GLY A 557 -24.64 -20.45 -25.05
C GLY A 557 -23.93 -21.10 -26.24
N THR A 558 -23.64 -20.37 -27.32
CA THR A 558 -22.82 -20.86 -28.44
C THR A 558 -21.32 -20.83 -28.10
N PRO A 559 -20.43 -21.58 -28.77
CA PRO A 559 -18.99 -21.46 -28.54
C PRO A 559 -18.47 -20.04 -28.85
N LEU A 560 -17.50 -19.55 -28.05
CA LEU A 560 -16.75 -18.32 -28.37
C LEU A 560 -15.84 -18.54 -29.59
N PRO A 561 -15.55 -17.48 -30.35
CA PRO A 561 -14.60 -17.58 -31.46
C PRO A 561 -13.22 -18.00 -30.97
N SER A 562 -12.54 -18.82 -31.79
CA SER A 562 -11.15 -19.23 -31.54
C SER A 562 -10.25 -17.99 -31.46
N PRO A 563 -9.30 -17.92 -30.51
CA PRO A 563 -8.33 -16.82 -30.43
C PRO A 563 -7.60 -16.56 -31.75
N ARG A 564 -7.30 -17.61 -32.52
CA ARG A 564 -6.67 -17.49 -33.84
C ARG A 564 -7.60 -16.87 -34.89
N ILE A 565 -8.90 -17.16 -34.84
CA ILE A 565 -9.88 -16.51 -35.74
C ILE A 565 -9.93 -15.01 -35.44
N ILE A 566 -9.94 -14.62 -34.15
CA ILE A 566 -9.94 -13.21 -33.78
C ILE A 566 -8.65 -12.54 -34.24
N SER A 567 -7.48 -13.16 -33.99
CA SER A 567 -6.18 -12.67 -34.48
C SER A 567 -6.19 -12.41 -35.98
N THR A 568 -6.62 -13.38 -36.79
CA THR A 568 -6.59 -13.24 -38.26
C THR A 568 -7.67 -12.32 -38.85
N VAL A 569 -8.86 -12.24 -38.24
CA VAL A 569 -9.97 -11.44 -38.75
C VAL A 569 -9.90 -9.99 -38.28
N ILE A 570 -9.60 -9.78 -36.99
CA ILE A 570 -9.55 -8.44 -36.39
C ILE A 570 -8.17 -7.82 -36.57
N HIS A 571 -7.10 -8.62 -36.46
CA HIS A 571 -5.72 -8.14 -36.45
C HIS A 571 -4.87 -8.60 -37.65
N PRO A 572 -5.25 -8.26 -38.90
CA PRO A 572 -4.46 -8.66 -40.06
C PRO A 572 -3.11 -7.93 -40.12
N ASP A 573 -2.15 -8.54 -40.80
CA ASP A 573 -0.82 -7.97 -41.06
C ASP A 573 -0.91 -6.90 -42.16
N ILE A 574 -1.13 -5.66 -41.74
CA ILE A 574 -1.13 -4.47 -42.60
C ILE A 574 -0.20 -3.44 -41.97
N SER A 575 0.89 -3.11 -42.66
CA SER A 575 1.82 -2.08 -42.19
C SER A 575 1.23 -0.69 -42.42
N ASN A 576 1.22 0.11 -41.36
CA ASN A 576 0.72 1.48 -41.33
C ASN A 576 1.60 2.32 -40.39
N LEU A 577 2.65 2.92 -40.93
CA LEU A 577 3.64 3.64 -40.12
C LEU A 577 3.06 4.90 -39.47
N HIS A 578 3.33 5.07 -38.17
CA HIS A 578 2.91 6.24 -37.44
C HIS A 578 3.65 7.49 -37.92
N THR A 579 2.95 8.60 -38.11
CA THR A 579 3.50 9.82 -38.72
C THR A 579 4.19 10.77 -37.74
N ARG A 580 4.09 10.50 -36.43
CA ARG A 580 4.60 11.40 -35.38
C ARG A 580 5.56 10.77 -34.37
N TYR A 581 5.48 9.47 -34.13
CA TYR A 581 6.15 8.83 -32.99
C TYR A 581 7.12 7.77 -33.46
N THR A 582 8.18 7.61 -32.69
CA THR A 582 9.31 6.76 -33.04
C THR A 582 9.09 5.34 -32.53
N LEU A 583 9.84 4.38 -33.06
CA LEU A 583 9.85 3.00 -32.59
C LEU A 583 10.34 2.86 -31.13
N MET A 584 10.96 3.89 -30.57
CA MET A 584 11.28 3.97 -29.15
C MET A 584 10.04 3.93 -28.25
N VAL A 585 8.87 4.39 -28.71
CA VAL A 585 7.61 4.26 -27.94
C VAL A 585 7.27 2.79 -27.71
N MET A 586 7.36 1.97 -28.75
CA MET A 586 7.16 0.52 -28.65
C MET A 586 8.17 -0.11 -27.69
N GLN A 587 9.45 0.20 -27.87
CA GLN A 587 10.52 -0.42 -27.08
C GLN A 587 10.43 -0.06 -25.59
N TYR A 588 10.13 1.21 -25.30
CA TYR A 588 9.97 1.68 -23.93
C TYR A 588 8.69 1.13 -23.29
N ALA A 589 7.61 0.94 -24.05
CA ALA A 589 6.40 0.28 -23.56
C ALA A 589 6.68 -1.17 -23.11
N GLN A 590 7.46 -1.93 -23.89
CA GLN A 590 7.88 -3.28 -23.52
C GLN A 590 8.79 -3.26 -22.27
N PHE A 591 9.78 -2.38 -22.25
CA PHE A 591 10.69 -2.24 -21.11
C PHE A 591 9.93 -1.87 -19.81
N LEU A 592 8.89 -1.04 -19.92
CA LEU A 592 8.00 -0.68 -18.81
C LEU A 592 7.03 -1.79 -18.41
N ASP A 593 6.52 -2.60 -19.36
CA ASP A 593 5.72 -3.77 -18.99
C ASP A 593 6.55 -4.75 -18.14
N HIS A 594 7.82 -4.92 -18.48
CA HIS A 594 8.74 -5.79 -17.75
C HIS A 594 9.17 -5.24 -16.38
N GLU A 595 8.95 -3.95 -16.10
CA GLU A 595 9.05 -3.39 -14.75
C GLU A 595 7.89 -3.85 -13.88
N LEU A 596 6.66 -3.84 -14.42
CA LEU A 596 5.45 -3.97 -13.62
C LEU A 596 4.89 -5.39 -13.58
N THR A 597 5.09 -6.19 -14.64
CA THR A 597 4.34 -7.44 -14.83
C THR A 597 5.22 -8.63 -15.19
N MET A 598 5.00 -9.73 -14.48
CA MET A 598 5.52 -11.05 -14.80
C MET A 598 4.52 -12.10 -14.31
N THR A 599 3.70 -12.61 -15.22
CA THR A 599 2.76 -13.71 -14.92
C THR A 599 3.43 -15.06 -15.17
N PRO A 600 3.67 -15.87 -14.13
CA PRO A 600 4.31 -17.18 -14.29
C PRO A 600 3.32 -18.28 -14.71
N ILE A 601 3.81 -19.33 -15.35
CA ILE A 601 3.06 -20.56 -15.70
C ILE A 601 3.60 -21.79 -14.98
N HIS A 602 2.82 -22.88 -14.96
CA HIS A 602 3.22 -24.16 -14.38
C HIS A 602 4.47 -24.75 -15.04
N LYS A 603 5.33 -25.36 -14.21
CA LYS A 603 6.41 -26.25 -14.66
C LYS A 603 6.03 -27.70 -14.40
N GLY A 604 6.56 -28.61 -15.21
CA GLY A 604 6.46 -30.04 -14.98
C GLY A 604 7.46 -30.53 -13.93
N PHE A 605 7.53 -31.85 -13.76
CA PHE A 605 8.45 -32.50 -12.85
C PHE A 605 9.90 -32.08 -13.12
N HIS A 606 10.73 -31.92 -12.08
CA HIS A 606 12.11 -31.40 -12.18
C HIS A 606 12.25 -30.04 -12.90
N GLU A 607 11.27 -29.14 -12.77
CA GLU A 607 11.24 -27.85 -13.47
C GLU A 607 11.28 -27.96 -15.01
N SER A 608 10.90 -29.11 -15.56
CA SER A 608 10.77 -29.32 -17.00
C SER A 608 9.67 -28.43 -17.60
N ILE A 609 9.78 -28.15 -18.90
CA ILE A 609 8.78 -27.38 -19.64
C ILE A 609 7.75 -28.35 -20.25
N PRO A 610 6.46 -28.31 -19.85
CA PRO A 610 5.45 -29.17 -20.46
C PRO A 610 5.16 -28.77 -21.91
N ASP A 611 5.22 -29.71 -22.86
CA ASP A 611 4.86 -29.45 -24.26
C ASP A 611 3.33 -29.48 -24.44
N CYS A 612 2.69 -28.33 -24.30
CA CYS A 612 1.24 -28.20 -24.47
C CYS A 612 0.79 -28.08 -25.94
N ARG A 613 1.61 -28.44 -26.94
CA ARG A 613 1.26 -28.26 -28.35
C ARG A 613 0.21 -29.24 -28.86
N SER A 614 0.20 -30.49 -28.38
CA SER A 614 -0.81 -31.46 -28.80
C SER A 614 -2.20 -31.07 -28.26
N CYS A 615 -3.26 -31.27 -29.06
CA CYS A 615 -4.61 -30.88 -28.66
C CYS A 615 -5.15 -31.69 -27.46
N ASP A 616 -4.58 -32.87 -27.21
CA ASP A 616 -4.89 -33.75 -26.08
C ASP A 616 -3.95 -33.56 -24.87
N SER A 617 -3.01 -32.60 -24.95
CA SER A 617 -2.06 -32.27 -23.87
C SER A 617 -2.65 -32.03 -22.48
N PRO A 618 -3.92 -31.55 -22.29
CA PRO A 618 -4.53 -31.49 -20.97
C PRO A 618 -4.66 -32.86 -20.28
N ARG A 619 -4.67 -33.95 -21.06
CA ARG A 619 -4.77 -35.33 -20.58
C ARG A 619 -3.45 -36.08 -20.67
N THR A 620 -2.64 -35.77 -21.67
CA THR A 620 -1.43 -36.54 -22.01
C THR A 620 -0.13 -35.90 -21.59
N VAL A 621 -0.15 -34.65 -21.12
CA VAL A 621 1.05 -33.90 -20.72
C VAL A 621 0.86 -33.27 -19.34
N HIS A 622 -0.08 -32.35 -19.20
CA HIS A 622 -0.31 -31.65 -17.94
C HIS A 622 -1.74 -31.05 -17.90
N PRO A 623 -2.48 -31.16 -16.79
CA PRO A 623 -3.89 -30.72 -16.71
C PRO A 623 -4.11 -29.21 -16.95
N GLU A 624 -3.10 -28.38 -16.64
CA GLU A 624 -3.13 -26.94 -16.91
C GLU A 624 -2.75 -26.56 -18.36
N CYS A 625 -2.43 -27.52 -19.22
CA CYS A 625 -2.38 -27.24 -20.64
C CYS A 625 -3.78 -26.82 -21.12
N SER A 626 -3.87 -25.78 -21.94
CA SER A 626 -5.13 -25.31 -22.52
C SER A 626 -4.94 -24.97 -24.00
N PRO A 627 -4.50 -25.95 -24.83
CA PRO A 627 -4.29 -25.73 -26.25
C PRO A 627 -5.59 -25.36 -26.95
N PHE A 628 -5.50 -24.58 -28.02
CA PHE A 628 -6.62 -24.30 -28.89
C PHE A 628 -6.29 -24.65 -30.35
N PRO A 629 -7.24 -25.24 -31.08
CA PRO A 629 -6.97 -25.77 -32.41
C PRO A 629 -6.82 -24.67 -33.45
N VAL A 630 -5.99 -24.96 -34.46
CA VAL A 630 -5.96 -24.20 -35.71
C VAL A 630 -7.36 -24.26 -36.35
N PRO A 631 -7.96 -23.12 -36.71
CA PRO A 631 -9.27 -23.09 -37.32
C PRO A 631 -9.24 -23.62 -38.76
N ARG A 632 -10.39 -24.10 -39.26
CA ARG A 632 -10.51 -24.53 -40.65
C ARG A 632 -10.28 -23.37 -41.60
N GLY A 633 -9.48 -23.60 -42.64
CA GLY A 633 -9.17 -22.58 -43.64
C GLY A 633 -8.28 -21.44 -43.13
N ASP A 634 -7.49 -21.69 -42.07
CA ASP A 634 -6.42 -20.76 -41.69
C ASP A 634 -5.49 -20.53 -42.88
N HIS A 635 -5.11 -19.26 -43.10
CA HIS A 635 -4.34 -18.85 -44.27
C HIS A 635 -2.87 -19.25 -44.20
N TYR A 636 -2.35 -19.54 -43.00
CA TYR A 636 -0.93 -19.81 -42.76
C TYR A 636 -0.70 -21.22 -42.19
N TYR A 637 -1.42 -21.59 -41.12
CA TYR A 637 -1.23 -22.88 -40.46
C TYR A 637 -2.12 -23.97 -41.08
N PRO A 638 -1.61 -25.20 -41.32
CA PRO A 638 -2.46 -26.30 -41.74
C PRO A 638 -3.36 -26.79 -40.59
N GLU A 639 -4.57 -27.27 -40.88
CA GLU A 639 -5.51 -27.82 -39.86
C GLU A 639 -4.93 -29.06 -39.17
N VAL A 640 -4.12 -29.83 -39.91
CA VAL A 640 -3.43 -31.02 -39.42
C VAL A 640 -1.93 -30.91 -39.63
N ASN A 641 -1.17 -31.52 -38.75
CA ASN A 641 0.27 -31.67 -38.92
C ASN A 641 0.55 -32.51 -40.17
N VAL A 642 1.34 -31.97 -41.08
CA VAL A 642 1.66 -32.61 -42.38
C VAL A 642 2.39 -33.94 -42.23
N THR A 643 3.06 -34.17 -41.10
CA THR A 643 3.86 -35.37 -40.83
C THR A 643 3.08 -36.39 -40.01
N SER A 644 2.39 -35.97 -38.93
CA SER A 644 1.68 -36.92 -38.04
C SER A 644 0.22 -37.16 -38.42
N GLY A 645 -0.39 -36.29 -39.24
CA GLY A 645 -1.82 -36.35 -39.56
C GLY A 645 -2.75 -35.92 -38.41
N GLU A 646 -2.19 -35.61 -37.24
CA GLU A 646 -2.95 -35.15 -36.07
C GLU A 646 -3.38 -33.69 -36.23
N ARG A 647 -4.44 -33.32 -35.52
CA ARG A 647 -4.93 -31.93 -35.51
C ARG A 647 -3.87 -30.99 -34.93
N LEU A 648 -3.60 -29.89 -35.63
CA LEU A 648 -2.64 -28.89 -35.16
C LEU A 648 -3.30 -27.95 -34.13
N CYS A 649 -2.62 -27.75 -33.00
CA CYS A 649 -3.03 -26.82 -31.95
C CYS A 649 -1.91 -25.82 -31.64
N PHE A 650 -2.32 -24.64 -31.16
CA PHE A 650 -1.40 -23.68 -30.56
C PHE A 650 -1.11 -24.08 -29.11
N PRO A 651 0.16 -24.12 -28.70
CA PRO A 651 0.54 -24.45 -27.33
C PRO A 651 0.13 -23.33 -26.38
N PHE A 652 -0.50 -23.69 -25.26
CA PHE A 652 -0.81 -22.74 -24.19
C PHE A 652 -0.83 -23.45 -22.84
N MET A 653 -0.14 -22.86 -21.87
CA MET A 653 -0.15 -23.27 -20.46
C MET A 653 -0.79 -22.18 -19.62
N ARG A 654 -1.71 -22.56 -18.73
CA ARG A 654 -2.39 -21.63 -17.83
C ARG A 654 -1.44 -20.99 -16.84
N SER A 655 -1.74 -19.73 -16.50
CA SER A 655 -1.02 -18.94 -15.50
C SER A 655 -1.15 -19.57 -14.11
N LEU A 656 -0.09 -19.46 -13.30
CA LEU A 656 -0.11 -19.96 -11.92
C LEU A 656 -1.20 -19.28 -11.09
N PRO A 657 -2.00 -20.06 -10.33
CA PRO A 657 -2.92 -19.50 -9.38
C PRO A 657 -2.16 -19.01 -8.12
N GLY A 658 -2.64 -17.97 -7.46
CA GLY A 658 -2.03 -17.34 -6.28
C GLY A 658 -3.02 -17.09 -5.14
N GLN A 659 -4.20 -17.68 -5.21
CA GLN A 659 -5.24 -17.60 -4.19
C GLN A 659 -4.75 -18.19 -2.86
N GLN A 660 -5.10 -17.54 -1.75
CA GLN A 660 -4.65 -17.89 -0.40
C GLN A 660 -5.79 -18.32 0.54
N GLN A 661 -7.05 -18.24 0.11
CA GLN A 661 -8.25 -18.65 0.86
C GLN A 661 -9.18 -19.52 0.01
N LEU A 662 -10.26 -20.09 0.58
CA LEU A 662 -11.28 -20.81 -0.20
C LEU A 662 -12.07 -19.84 -1.10
N ASP A 663 -12.49 -20.31 -2.29
CA ASP A 663 -13.19 -19.48 -3.28
C ASP A 663 -14.65 -19.17 -2.86
N ASN A 664 -15.02 -17.88 -2.97
CA ASN A 664 -16.38 -17.36 -2.88
C ASN A 664 -16.88 -16.97 -4.30
N MET A 665 -17.85 -17.73 -4.83
CA MET A 665 -18.39 -17.53 -6.18
C MET A 665 -19.24 -16.26 -6.40
N LEU A 666 -19.64 -15.50 -5.35
CA LEU A 666 -20.64 -14.41 -5.49
C LEU A 666 -20.37 -13.10 -4.73
N SER A 667 -19.25 -12.94 -4.01
CA SER A 667 -18.97 -11.74 -3.17
C SER A 667 -19.12 -10.38 -3.88
N TYR A 668 -19.09 -10.32 -5.21
CA TYR A 668 -19.02 -9.06 -5.93
C TYR A 668 -20.28 -8.59 -6.67
N ARG A 669 -21.45 -9.24 -6.54
CA ARG A 669 -22.68 -8.79 -7.23
C ARG A 669 -23.49 -7.68 -6.52
N SER A 670 -23.14 -7.26 -5.31
CA SER A 670 -23.84 -6.17 -4.57
C SER A 670 -23.25 -4.75 -4.81
N ARG A 671 -22.94 -4.41 -6.07
CA ARG A 671 -22.75 -2.99 -6.49
C ARG A 671 -23.35 -2.70 -7.87
N THR A 672 -24.47 -3.33 -8.20
CA THR A 672 -25.28 -2.87 -9.34
C THR A 672 -26.07 -1.63 -8.94
N MET A 673 -25.77 -0.53 -9.63
CA MET A 673 -26.47 0.75 -9.53
C MET A 673 -27.98 0.56 -9.67
N SER A 674 -28.74 1.04 -8.68
CA SER A 674 -30.17 1.31 -8.86
C SER A 674 -30.38 2.30 -10.02
N PRO A 675 -31.32 2.04 -10.95
CA PRO A 675 -31.61 2.94 -12.05
C PRO A 675 -32.56 4.06 -11.59
N ASP A 676 -32.04 5.08 -10.91
CA ASP A 676 -32.79 6.33 -10.75
C ASP A 676 -32.28 7.45 -11.66
N ARG A 677 -33.23 8.06 -12.35
CA ARG A 677 -33.07 9.00 -13.46
C ARG A 677 -32.83 10.42 -12.93
N ARG A 678 -31.91 11.13 -13.61
CA ARG A 678 -31.69 12.60 -13.64
C ARG A 678 -30.97 13.23 -12.43
N ARG A 679 -29.64 13.42 -12.53
CA ARG A 679 -28.92 14.71 -12.32
C ARG A 679 -27.58 14.72 -13.09
N PRO A 680 -27.10 15.86 -13.62
CA PRO A 680 -25.85 15.94 -14.37
C PRO A 680 -24.64 16.05 -13.43
N TRP A 681 -23.72 15.09 -13.49
CA TRP A 681 -22.45 15.12 -12.76
C TRP A 681 -21.33 15.61 -13.69
N LEU A 682 -21.13 16.91 -13.73
CA LEU A 682 -19.87 17.55 -14.11
C LEU A 682 -19.56 18.57 -13.01
N THR A 683 -18.28 18.61 -12.61
CA THR A 683 -17.64 19.42 -11.54
C THR A 683 -17.66 18.80 -10.13
N GLY A 684 -16.64 17.97 -9.83
CA GLY A 684 -16.27 17.49 -8.49
C GLY A 684 -15.22 16.37 -8.60
N PRO A 685 -14.16 16.34 -7.77
CA PRO A 685 -13.10 15.34 -7.87
C PRO A 685 -13.70 13.95 -7.59
N ILE A 686 -13.40 12.99 -8.48
CA ILE A 686 -13.82 11.59 -8.35
C ILE A 686 -13.35 11.11 -6.97
N ALA A 687 -14.30 10.83 -6.09
CA ALA A 687 -14.06 10.50 -4.70
C ALA A 687 -13.10 9.30 -4.59
N ASN A 688 -12.12 9.48 -3.70
CA ASN A 688 -11.16 8.48 -3.26
C ASN A 688 -11.87 7.35 -2.51
N SER A 689 -12.26 6.30 -3.23
CA SER A 689 -12.58 5.00 -2.64
C SER A 689 -12.15 3.88 -3.58
N ALA A 690 -10.84 3.73 -3.73
CA ALA A 690 -10.31 2.39 -3.96
C ALA A 690 -10.69 1.56 -2.72
N PRO A 691 -11.19 0.32 -2.87
CA PRO A 691 -11.55 -0.50 -1.72
C PRO A 691 -10.33 -0.70 -0.80
N PRO A 692 -10.55 -0.91 0.51
CA PRO A 692 -9.52 -1.41 1.42
C PRO A 692 -8.95 -2.75 0.91
N PRO A 693 -7.83 -3.24 1.45
CA PRO A 693 -7.28 -4.54 1.09
C PRO A 693 -8.27 -5.62 1.56
N ASP A 694 -9.18 -6.03 0.69
CA ASP A 694 -9.86 -7.30 0.85
C ASP A 694 -8.77 -8.36 0.70
N ILE A 695 -8.69 -9.17 1.76
CA ILE A 695 -8.04 -10.47 1.74
C ILE A 695 -8.56 -11.22 0.50
N MET A 696 -7.65 -11.89 -0.22
CA MET A 696 -7.91 -12.47 -1.54
C MET A 696 -8.89 -13.65 -1.46
N ASP A 697 -10.17 -13.33 -1.40
CA ASP A 697 -11.28 -14.27 -1.26
C ASP A 697 -12.09 -14.26 -2.55
N GLY A 698 -12.13 -15.40 -3.24
CA GLY A 698 -12.81 -15.51 -4.52
C GLY A 698 -12.13 -16.44 -5.53
N PRO A 699 -12.63 -16.45 -6.77
CA PRO A 699 -12.18 -17.35 -7.85
C PRO A 699 -10.72 -17.16 -8.22
N ARG A 700 -10.18 -18.07 -9.05
CA ARG A 700 -8.75 -18.15 -9.38
C ARG A 700 -8.11 -16.80 -9.69
N GLU A 701 -7.15 -16.41 -8.86
CA GLU A 701 -6.32 -15.22 -9.05
C GLU A 701 -4.90 -15.57 -9.52
N GLN A 702 -4.33 -14.75 -10.39
CA GLN A 702 -2.98 -14.98 -10.93
C GLN A 702 -1.90 -14.26 -10.13
N VAL A 703 -0.70 -14.84 -10.11
CA VAL A 703 0.49 -14.27 -9.44
C VAL A 703 1.20 -13.26 -10.34
N ASN A 704 1.65 -12.15 -9.76
CA ASN A 704 2.67 -11.28 -10.32
C ASN A 704 4.01 -11.54 -9.61
N GLN A 705 5.06 -11.91 -10.34
CA GLN A 705 6.38 -12.11 -9.74
C GLN A 705 7.11 -10.79 -9.49
N ASN A 706 6.80 -9.73 -10.22
CA ASN A 706 7.50 -8.44 -10.11
C ASN A 706 6.92 -7.58 -8.99
N THR A 707 7.70 -6.60 -8.52
CA THR A 707 7.19 -5.54 -7.65
C THR A 707 6.15 -4.73 -8.43
N ALA A 708 5.18 -4.12 -7.72
CA ALA A 708 4.18 -3.29 -8.40
C ALA A 708 4.71 -1.88 -8.70
N PHE A 709 5.83 -1.46 -8.11
CA PHE A 709 6.27 -0.08 -8.10
C PHE A 709 7.12 0.27 -9.34
N LEU A 710 7.29 1.58 -9.58
CA LEU A 710 8.24 2.10 -10.56
C LEU A 710 9.59 2.33 -9.87
N ASP A 711 10.33 1.24 -9.66
CA ASP A 711 11.54 1.18 -8.84
C ASP A 711 12.79 0.70 -9.59
N ALA A 712 12.68 0.60 -10.91
CA ALA A 712 13.67 0.08 -11.83
C ALA A 712 14.05 -1.38 -11.55
N SER A 713 13.14 -2.20 -11.00
CA SER A 713 13.33 -3.64 -10.84
C SER A 713 13.63 -4.36 -12.16
N VAL A 714 13.21 -3.85 -13.30
CA VAL A 714 13.61 -4.35 -14.63
C VAL A 714 15.13 -4.27 -14.87
N ILE A 715 15.82 -3.35 -14.18
CA ILE A 715 17.27 -3.17 -14.20
C ILE A 715 17.93 -3.91 -13.02
N TYR A 716 17.36 -3.79 -11.82
CA TYR A 716 18.00 -4.21 -10.56
C TYR A 716 17.57 -5.60 -10.06
N GLY A 717 16.40 -6.08 -10.46
CA GLY A 717 15.77 -7.32 -9.98
C GLY A 717 14.77 -7.08 -8.85
N GLU A 718 13.85 -8.03 -8.68
CA GLU A 718 12.73 -7.97 -7.74
C GLU A 718 13.01 -8.64 -6.39
N ASN A 719 14.23 -9.10 -6.14
CA ASN A 719 14.61 -9.71 -4.86
C ASN A 719 16.14 -9.61 -4.59
N PRO A 720 16.57 -9.71 -3.32
CA PRO A 720 17.99 -9.60 -2.94
C PRO A 720 18.93 -10.60 -3.65
N CYS A 721 18.44 -11.75 -4.08
CA CYS A 721 19.25 -12.80 -4.70
C CYS A 721 19.55 -12.52 -6.18
N ILE A 722 18.65 -11.87 -6.91
CA ILE A 722 18.92 -11.38 -8.26
C ILE A 722 19.87 -10.19 -8.20
N VAL A 723 19.57 -9.22 -7.33
CA VAL A 723 20.42 -8.03 -7.12
C VAL A 723 21.87 -8.43 -6.85
N ARG A 724 22.11 -9.42 -5.98
CA ARG A 724 23.47 -9.92 -5.67
C ARG A 724 24.23 -10.45 -6.88
N LYS A 725 23.55 -11.03 -7.87
CA LYS A 725 24.17 -11.51 -9.13
C LYS A 725 24.50 -10.37 -10.09
N LEU A 726 23.72 -9.29 -10.01
CA LEU A 726 23.82 -8.12 -10.88
C LEU A 726 24.70 -7.02 -10.31
N ARG A 727 24.99 -7.03 -9.00
CA ARG A 727 25.92 -6.09 -8.38
C ARG A 727 27.36 -6.43 -8.76
N GLY A 728 28.11 -5.41 -9.15
CA GLY A 728 29.55 -5.43 -9.38
C GLY A 728 30.30 -4.78 -8.21
N PHE A 729 31.59 -4.52 -8.42
CA PHE A 729 32.45 -3.90 -7.41
C PHE A 729 32.24 -2.39 -7.29
N ASN A 730 32.56 -1.83 -6.12
CA ASN A 730 32.56 -0.38 -5.85
C ASN A 730 31.22 0.32 -6.13
N GLY A 731 30.10 -0.40 -5.92
CA GLY A 731 28.75 0.11 -6.11
C GLY A 731 28.26 0.11 -7.55
N ARG A 732 29.04 -0.40 -8.51
CA ARG A 732 28.64 -0.57 -9.91
C ARG A 732 27.71 -1.77 -10.09
N MET A 733 27.01 -1.83 -11.22
CA MET A 733 26.42 -3.05 -11.77
C MET A 733 27.51 -3.88 -12.47
N ASN A 734 27.38 -5.20 -12.36
CA ASN A 734 28.20 -6.18 -13.06
C ASN A 734 27.98 -6.06 -14.57
N ALA A 735 29.06 -6.10 -15.35
CA ALA A 735 29.01 -5.81 -16.78
C ALA A 735 30.07 -6.63 -17.55
N THR A 736 29.82 -6.85 -18.84
CA THR A 736 30.78 -7.51 -19.73
C THR A 736 31.53 -6.46 -20.55
N ALA A 737 32.86 -6.44 -20.47
CA ALA A 737 33.68 -5.58 -21.33
C ALA A 737 33.51 -5.99 -22.81
N HIS A 738 33.37 -5.01 -23.70
CA HIS A 738 33.22 -5.28 -25.13
C HIS A 738 34.54 -5.82 -25.73
N PRO A 739 34.54 -6.96 -26.46
CA PRO A 739 35.76 -7.64 -26.89
C PRO A 739 36.54 -6.89 -27.99
N LEU A 740 35.87 -6.06 -28.78
CA LEU A 740 36.47 -5.30 -29.89
C LEU A 740 36.66 -3.80 -29.55
N GLY A 741 36.61 -3.44 -28.28
CA GLY A 741 36.55 -2.05 -27.82
C GLY A 741 35.13 -1.47 -27.87
N GLY A 742 34.85 -0.46 -27.06
CA GLY A 742 33.50 0.06 -26.78
C GLY A 742 33.16 0.01 -25.29
N LYS A 743 32.04 0.63 -24.90
CA LYS A 743 31.49 0.66 -23.55
C LYS A 743 30.93 -0.70 -23.16
N ASP A 744 30.84 -0.92 -21.85
CA ASP A 744 30.37 -2.17 -21.25
C ASP A 744 29.00 -2.62 -21.78
N LEU A 745 28.82 -3.93 -21.90
CA LEU A 745 27.57 -4.60 -22.19
C LEU A 745 26.99 -5.24 -20.93
N LEU A 746 25.76 -5.76 -21.02
CA LEU A 746 25.15 -6.54 -19.95
C LEU A 746 26.04 -7.75 -19.55
N PRO A 747 25.92 -8.24 -18.30
CA PRO A 747 26.61 -9.45 -17.87
C PRO A 747 26.11 -10.68 -18.65
N ARG A 748 27.03 -11.58 -19.05
CA ARG A 748 26.72 -12.82 -19.78
C ARG A 748 26.47 -13.99 -18.84
N SER A 749 25.63 -14.92 -19.27
CA SER A 749 25.34 -16.19 -18.60
C SER A 749 25.30 -17.32 -19.63
N ASP A 750 25.96 -18.44 -19.30
CA ASP A 750 25.94 -19.72 -20.04
C ASP A 750 24.79 -20.64 -19.61
N SER A 751 24.07 -20.27 -18.55
CA SER A 751 22.99 -21.05 -17.94
C SER A 751 21.61 -20.53 -18.32
N HIS A 752 21.52 -19.60 -19.29
CA HIS A 752 20.26 -19.08 -19.82
C HIS A 752 19.62 -20.12 -20.76
N PRO A 753 18.55 -20.83 -20.35
CA PRO A 753 18.12 -22.05 -21.06
C PRO A 753 17.67 -21.81 -22.50
N GLU A 754 17.04 -20.67 -22.76
CA GLU A 754 16.45 -20.27 -24.04
C GLU A 754 17.47 -19.73 -25.04
N CYS A 755 18.75 -19.70 -24.66
CA CYS A 755 19.76 -19.02 -25.45
C CYS A 755 19.99 -19.69 -26.81
N LYS A 756 19.71 -18.96 -27.89
CA LYS A 756 19.85 -19.40 -29.29
C LYS A 756 21.12 -18.86 -29.96
N ALA A 757 21.92 -18.09 -29.23
CA ALA A 757 23.23 -17.62 -29.68
C ALA A 757 24.19 -18.81 -29.94
N PRO A 758 24.91 -18.82 -31.08
CA PRO A 758 25.95 -19.81 -31.36
C PRO A 758 27.01 -19.92 -30.26
N SER A 759 27.34 -18.83 -29.57
CA SER A 759 28.29 -18.86 -28.45
C SER A 759 27.80 -19.62 -27.23
N GLY A 760 26.48 -19.85 -27.10
CA GLY A 760 25.86 -20.44 -25.91
C GLY A 760 25.61 -19.46 -24.76
N TYR A 761 25.96 -18.19 -24.90
CA TYR A 761 25.78 -17.19 -23.84
C TYR A 761 24.71 -16.16 -24.19
N CYS A 762 23.86 -15.84 -23.22
CA CYS A 762 22.90 -14.74 -23.30
C CYS A 762 23.15 -13.70 -22.20
N PHE A 763 22.58 -12.52 -22.34
CA PHE A 763 22.68 -11.47 -21.32
C PHE A 763 21.64 -11.66 -20.22
N ILE A 764 22.02 -11.26 -19.00
CA ILE A 764 21.12 -11.22 -17.84
C ILE A 764 20.97 -9.77 -17.35
N ALA A 765 19.79 -9.44 -16.82
CA ALA A 765 19.48 -8.15 -16.19
C ALA A 765 18.54 -8.40 -15.00
N GLY A 766 17.95 -7.33 -14.44
CA GLY A 766 16.94 -7.42 -13.39
C GLY A 766 15.74 -8.28 -13.79
N ASP A 767 15.27 -8.11 -15.02
CA ASP A 767 14.25 -8.96 -15.63
C ASP A 767 14.85 -10.08 -16.50
N GLY A 768 14.31 -11.29 -16.38
CA GLY A 768 14.78 -12.48 -17.08
C GLY A 768 14.55 -12.48 -18.60
N ARG A 769 13.80 -11.52 -19.15
CA ARG A 769 13.48 -11.42 -20.59
C ARG A 769 14.39 -10.43 -21.32
N ALA A 770 15.42 -9.88 -20.68
CA ALA A 770 16.29 -8.85 -21.27
C ALA A 770 16.98 -9.26 -22.59
N SER A 771 17.15 -10.58 -22.83
CA SER A 771 17.71 -11.14 -24.06
C SER A 771 16.66 -11.55 -25.10
N GLU A 772 15.37 -11.26 -24.90
CA GLU A 772 14.32 -11.63 -25.86
C GLU A 772 14.70 -11.17 -27.26
N GLN A 773 14.91 -9.87 -27.45
CA GLN A 773 15.12 -9.28 -28.76
C GLN A 773 16.11 -8.10 -28.67
N PRO A 774 16.82 -7.76 -29.77
CA PRO A 774 17.97 -6.85 -29.71
C PRO A 774 17.67 -5.44 -29.21
N GLY A 775 16.53 -4.85 -29.57
CA GLY A 775 16.12 -3.53 -29.08
C GLY A 775 15.94 -3.50 -27.56
N LEU A 776 15.38 -4.56 -26.96
CA LEU A 776 15.22 -4.69 -25.51
C LEU A 776 16.59 -4.83 -24.84
N THR A 777 17.45 -5.71 -25.36
CA THR A 777 18.83 -5.86 -24.87
C THR A 777 19.59 -4.53 -24.90
N ALA A 778 19.43 -3.74 -25.97
CA ALA A 778 20.09 -2.46 -26.12
C ALA A 778 19.61 -1.42 -25.08
N ILE A 779 18.30 -1.30 -24.81
CA ILE A 779 17.82 -0.35 -23.78
C ILE A 779 18.21 -0.79 -22.36
N HIS A 780 18.20 -2.09 -22.04
CA HIS A 780 18.76 -2.59 -20.78
C HIS A 780 20.24 -2.24 -20.63
N THR A 781 21.01 -2.36 -21.71
CA THR A 781 22.43 -1.99 -21.74
C THR A 781 22.62 -0.49 -21.47
N ILE A 782 21.80 0.37 -22.06
CA ILE A 782 21.84 1.83 -21.81
C ILE A 782 21.62 2.15 -20.33
N PHE A 783 20.61 1.56 -19.68
CA PHE A 783 20.33 1.85 -18.27
C PHE A 783 21.36 1.24 -17.31
N LEU A 784 21.97 0.10 -17.66
CA LEU A 784 23.14 -0.41 -16.93
C LEU A 784 24.31 0.57 -17.02
N ARG A 785 24.60 1.09 -18.23
CA ARG A 785 25.65 2.09 -18.44
C ARG A 785 25.34 3.37 -17.65
N GLU A 786 24.07 3.78 -17.59
CA GLU A 786 23.64 4.97 -16.86
C GLU A 786 23.88 4.83 -15.35
N HIS A 787 23.51 3.69 -14.76
CA HIS A 787 23.83 3.41 -13.37
C HIS A 787 25.35 3.51 -13.13
N ASN A 788 26.16 2.82 -13.94
CA ASN A 788 27.62 2.84 -13.76
C ASN A 788 28.20 4.25 -13.94
N ARG A 789 27.65 5.07 -14.85
CA ARG A 789 28.06 6.46 -15.05
C ARG A 789 27.75 7.33 -13.83
N ILE A 790 26.56 7.18 -13.25
CA ILE A 790 26.16 7.93 -12.05
C ILE A 790 26.99 7.51 -10.83
N VAL A 791 27.28 6.21 -10.65
CA VAL A 791 28.17 5.72 -9.59
C VAL A 791 29.53 6.41 -9.63
N GLU A 792 30.16 6.51 -10.81
CA GLU A 792 31.45 7.20 -10.95
C GLU A 792 31.35 8.68 -10.61
N GLY A 793 30.26 9.34 -11.02
CA GLY A 793 30.03 10.75 -10.70
C GLY A 793 29.81 10.98 -9.21
N LEU A 794 28.99 10.15 -8.55
CA LEU A 794 28.74 10.23 -7.11
C LEU A 794 29.99 9.92 -6.30
N ARG A 795 30.82 8.95 -6.73
CA ARG A 795 32.10 8.68 -6.08
C ARG A 795 33.05 9.88 -6.15
N GLY A 796 33.06 10.60 -7.29
CA GLY A 796 33.85 11.83 -7.43
C GLY A 796 33.37 12.97 -6.53
N VAL A 797 32.06 13.02 -6.26
CA VAL A 797 31.44 14.08 -5.43
C VAL A 797 31.46 13.73 -3.93
N ASN A 798 31.31 12.45 -3.59
CA ASN A 798 31.30 11.88 -2.24
C ASN A 798 32.34 10.75 -2.12
N PRO A 799 33.65 11.06 -2.02
CA PRO A 799 34.70 10.04 -1.93
C PRO A 799 34.63 9.18 -0.66
N HIS A 800 33.86 9.61 0.35
CA HIS A 800 33.65 8.90 1.62
C HIS A 800 32.55 7.85 1.56
N TRP A 801 31.72 7.82 0.51
CA TRP A 801 30.68 6.80 0.37
C TRP A 801 31.28 5.43 0.04
N ASP A 802 30.79 4.41 0.71
CA ASP A 802 31.12 3.02 0.40
C ASP A 802 30.35 2.50 -0.82
N ALA A 803 30.62 1.25 -1.18
CA ALA A 803 29.98 0.59 -2.33
C ALA A 803 28.47 0.42 -2.17
N ASP A 804 27.95 0.27 -0.95
CA ASP A 804 26.53 0.07 -0.69
C ASP A 804 25.76 1.39 -0.82
N LEU A 805 26.27 2.47 -0.23
CA LEU A 805 25.70 3.81 -0.38
C LEU A 805 25.74 4.27 -1.84
N LEU A 806 26.87 4.08 -2.54
CA LEU A 806 26.97 4.42 -3.97
C LEU A 806 25.91 3.68 -4.80
N PHE A 807 25.71 2.39 -4.53
CA PHE A 807 24.75 1.58 -5.26
C PHE A 807 23.30 2.02 -4.99
N GLU A 808 22.90 2.16 -3.72
CA GLU A 808 21.51 2.48 -3.37
C GLU A 808 21.13 3.91 -3.76
N HIS A 809 22.02 4.90 -3.56
CA HIS A 809 21.76 6.25 -4.05
C HIS A 809 21.67 6.30 -5.58
N THR A 810 22.53 5.57 -6.29
CA THR A 810 22.43 5.49 -7.75
C THR A 810 21.13 4.83 -8.18
N ARG A 811 20.77 3.68 -7.61
CA ARG A 811 19.50 2.97 -7.88
C ARG A 811 18.31 3.91 -7.69
N ARG A 812 18.31 4.67 -6.60
CA ARG A 812 17.27 5.65 -6.28
C ARG A 812 17.19 6.78 -7.32
N ILE A 813 18.33 7.30 -7.79
CA ILE A 813 18.38 8.32 -8.85
C ILE A 813 17.86 7.76 -10.17
N VAL A 814 18.35 6.59 -10.61
CA VAL A 814 17.93 5.97 -11.87
C VAL A 814 16.44 5.61 -11.87
N ALA A 815 15.89 5.13 -10.74
CA ALA A 815 14.46 4.92 -10.59
C ALA A 815 13.65 6.22 -10.70
N ALA A 816 14.18 7.34 -10.18
CA ALA A 816 13.58 8.65 -10.33
C ALA A 816 13.67 9.19 -11.76
N GLU A 817 14.79 9.01 -12.46
CA GLU A 817 14.95 9.33 -13.88
C GLU A 817 13.97 8.53 -14.74
N PHE A 818 13.87 7.23 -14.50
CA PHE A 818 12.93 6.33 -15.17
C PHE A 818 11.49 6.79 -14.97
N SER A 819 11.07 7.04 -13.72
CA SER A 819 9.74 7.54 -13.39
C SER A 819 9.46 8.92 -13.99
N HIS A 820 10.46 9.81 -14.01
CA HIS A 820 10.33 11.13 -14.58
C HIS A 820 10.13 11.08 -16.10
N ILE A 821 10.97 10.33 -16.83
CA ILE A 821 10.82 10.12 -18.28
C ILE A 821 9.44 9.55 -18.60
N LEU A 822 8.98 8.56 -17.83
CA LEU A 822 7.67 7.96 -18.01
C LEU A 822 6.53 8.99 -17.90
N PHE A 823 6.46 9.74 -16.80
CA PHE A 823 5.33 10.66 -16.56
C PHE A 823 5.44 11.97 -17.35
N ASN A 824 6.66 12.45 -17.61
CA ASN A 824 6.91 13.69 -18.33
C ASN A 824 6.82 13.51 -19.85
N GLU A 825 7.39 12.41 -20.37
CA GLU A 825 7.51 12.19 -21.80
C GLU A 825 6.53 11.14 -22.29
N PHE A 826 6.52 9.92 -21.75
CA PHE A 826 5.80 8.78 -22.34
C PHE A 826 4.27 8.85 -22.15
N LEU A 827 3.77 8.99 -20.92
CA LEU A 827 2.31 8.96 -20.63
C LEU A 827 1.50 10.01 -21.39
N PRO A 828 1.97 11.27 -21.59
CA PRO A 828 1.24 12.25 -22.40
C PRO A 828 1.05 11.85 -23.86
N ARG A 829 2.00 11.11 -24.47
CA ARG A 829 1.83 10.56 -25.83
C ARG A 829 0.82 9.42 -25.84
N LEU A 830 0.84 8.59 -24.80
CA LEU A 830 -0.03 7.44 -24.71
C LEU A 830 -1.49 7.85 -24.46
N LEU A 831 -1.73 8.66 -23.43
CA LEU A 831 -3.06 8.94 -22.89
C LEU A 831 -3.71 10.23 -23.41
N SER A 832 -2.93 11.13 -24.04
CA SER A 832 -3.22 12.56 -24.24
C SER A 832 -3.10 13.41 -22.97
N TRP A 833 -2.83 14.71 -23.16
CA TRP A 833 -2.78 15.69 -22.07
C TRP A 833 -4.10 15.81 -21.31
N ASN A 834 -5.24 15.62 -21.97
CA ASN A 834 -6.56 15.71 -21.33
C ASN A 834 -6.74 14.59 -20.29
N ALA A 835 -6.38 13.36 -20.64
CA ALA A 835 -6.44 12.25 -19.70
C ALA A 835 -5.38 12.38 -18.60
N VAL A 836 -4.14 12.79 -18.94
CA VAL A 836 -3.09 13.06 -17.94
C VAL A 836 -3.56 14.05 -16.87
N ASN A 837 -4.25 15.11 -17.28
CA ASN A 837 -4.84 16.08 -16.34
C ASN A 837 -6.01 15.48 -15.55
N LEU A 838 -6.94 14.79 -16.23
CA LEU A 838 -8.13 14.21 -15.61
C LEU A 838 -7.79 13.22 -14.49
N TYR A 839 -6.74 12.42 -14.68
CA TYR A 839 -6.32 11.39 -13.73
C TYR A 839 -5.22 11.84 -12.76
N GLY A 840 -4.83 13.12 -12.76
CA GLY A 840 -3.83 13.64 -11.82
C GLY A 840 -2.41 13.10 -12.06
N LEU A 841 -2.07 12.81 -13.32
CA LEU A 841 -0.77 12.25 -13.72
C LEU A 841 0.26 13.33 -14.09
N LYS A 842 -0.13 14.60 -14.12
CA LYS A 842 0.78 15.70 -14.43
C LYS A 842 1.82 15.88 -13.31
N LEU A 843 3.09 15.94 -13.68
CA LEU A 843 4.19 16.21 -12.75
C LEU A 843 4.21 17.68 -12.30
N LEU A 844 4.82 17.92 -11.14
CA LEU A 844 4.97 19.28 -10.62
C LEU A 844 6.20 19.95 -11.22
N PRO A 845 6.12 21.26 -11.57
CA PRO A 845 7.28 22.00 -12.07
C PRO A 845 8.30 22.31 -10.96
N SER A 846 7.85 22.40 -9.70
CA SER A 846 8.66 22.71 -8.52
C SER A 846 7.99 22.18 -7.25
N GLY A 847 8.75 22.07 -6.16
CA GLY A 847 8.25 21.59 -4.87
C GLY A 847 7.91 20.09 -4.85
N TYR A 848 7.07 19.71 -3.88
CA TYR A 848 6.77 18.31 -3.54
C TYR A 848 5.32 17.91 -3.81
N TYR A 849 5.13 16.65 -4.20
CA TYR A 849 3.84 15.97 -4.32
C TYR A 849 3.36 15.50 -2.94
N LYS A 850 2.10 15.81 -2.60
CA LYS A 850 1.55 15.64 -1.24
C LYS A 850 0.35 14.70 -1.16
N GLU A 851 0.03 13.99 -2.25
CA GLU A 851 -1.16 13.14 -2.29
C GLU A 851 -0.85 11.65 -2.04
N TYR A 852 0.36 11.32 -1.55
CA TYR A 852 0.66 9.95 -1.12
C TYR A 852 -0.39 9.45 -0.11
N SER A 853 -0.88 8.23 -0.33
CA SER A 853 -1.97 7.65 0.46
C SER A 853 -1.60 6.24 0.95
N PRO A 854 -1.35 6.03 2.27
CA PRO A 854 -1.02 4.72 2.82
C PRO A 854 -2.21 3.75 2.87
N THR A 855 -3.40 4.16 2.41
CA THR A 855 -4.61 3.32 2.36
C THR A 855 -4.93 2.79 0.97
N CYS A 856 -4.23 3.21 -0.07
CA CYS A 856 -4.52 2.75 -1.43
C CYS A 856 -3.68 1.53 -1.81
N ASN A 857 -4.22 0.72 -2.72
CA ASN A 857 -3.57 -0.50 -3.20
C ASN A 857 -2.68 -0.20 -4.43
N PRO A 858 -1.35 -0.39 -4.35
CA PRO A 858 -0.43 -0.19 -5.46
C PRO A 858 -0.37 -1.38 -6.44
N ALA A 859 -0.99 -2.53 -6.11
CA ALA A 859 -0.89 -3.74 -6.92
C ALA A 859 -1.32 -3.49 -8.38
N ILE A 860 -0.67 -4.21 -9.30
CA ILE A 860 -1.03 -4.15 -10.71
C ILE A 860 -2.40 -4.79 -10.92
N VAL A 861 -3.29 -4.11 -11.64
CA VAL A 861 -4.58 -4.69 -12.01
C VAL A 861 -4.39 -5.68 -13.16
N THR A 862 -5.00 -6.86 -13.07
CA THR A 862 -4.83 -7.94 -14.08
C THR A 862 -5.24 -7.49 -15.48
N GLU A 863 -6.22 -6.58 -15.59
CA GLU A 863 -6.64 -5.99 -16.86
C GLU A 863 -5.56 -5.20 -17.56
N PHE A 864 -4.70 -4.52 -16.78
CA PHE A 864 -3.54 -3.81 -17.30
C PHE A 864 -2.54 -4.82 -17.89
N ALA A 865 -2.18 -5.87 -17.13
CA ALA A 865 -1.16 -6.84 -17.51
C ALA A 865 -1.59 -7.80 -18.65
N ALA A 866 -2.83 -8.26 -18.64
CA ALA A 866 -3.31 -9.28 -19.59
C ALA A 866 -4.06 -8.70 -20.80
N ALA A 867 -4.36 -7.39 -20.82
CA ALA A 867 -5.00 -6.75 -21.97
C ALA A 867 -4.47 -5.33 -22.27
N ALA A 868 -4.74 -4.34 -21.43
CA ALA A 868 -4.63 -2.92 -21.80
C ALA A 868 -3.20 -2.46 -22.08
N PHE A 869 -2.19 -3.01 -21.40
CA PHE A 869 -0.79 -2.63 -21.62
C PHE A 869 -0.07 -3.49 -22.66
N ARG A 870 -0.77 -4.46 -23.27
CA ARG A 870 -0.28 -5.25 -24.42
C ARG A 870 -0.36 -4.50 -25.76
N ILE A 871 -0.67 -3.22 -25.71
CA ILE A 871 -0.69 -2.29 -26.85
C ILE A 871 0.62 -2.27 -27.65
N GLY A 872 1.75 -2.54 -27.00
CA GLY A 872 3.07 -2.55 -27.64
C GLY A 872 3.16 -3.54 -28.81
N HIS A 873 2.35 -4.60 -28.81
CA HIS A 873 2.36 -5.61 -29.86
C HIS A 873 1.86 -5.08 -31.22
N SER A 874 0.99 -4.06 -31.25
CA SER A 874 0.56 -3.40 -32.50
C SER A 874 1.60 -2.40 -33.00
N LEU A 875 2.47 -1.89 -32.12
CA LEU A 875 3.49 -0.90 -32.47
C LEU A 875 4.74 -1.53 -33.14
N LEU A 876 4.83 -2.86 -33.16
CA LEU A 876 5.98 -3.63 -33.62
C LEU A 876 6.20 -3.53 -35.13
N ARG A 877 7.41 -3.16 -35.53
CA ARG A 877 7.88 -3.28 -36.91
C ARG A 877 8.41 -4.69 -37.16
N PRO A 878 8.29 -5.23 -38.39
CA PRO A 878 8.90 -6.52 -38.73
C PRO A 878 10.44 -6.50 -38.68
N HIS A 879 11.05 -5.33 -38.86
CA HIS A 879 12.50 -5.13 -38.84
C HIS A 879 12.88 -4.05 -37.82
N LEU A 880 13.95 -4.30 -37.07
CA LEU A 880 14.61 -3.30 -36.24
C LEU A 880 15.64 -2.54 -37.10
N PRO A 881 15.42 -1.24 -37.33
CA PRO A 881 16.33 -0.43 -38.15
C PRO A 881 17.61 -0.10 -37.38
N ARG A 882 18.70 0.05 -38.12
CA ARG A 882 20.01 0.47 -37.62
C ARG A 882 20.42 1.75 -38.30
N LEU A 883 20.91 2.73 -37.55
CA LEU A 883 21.33 4.03 -38.09
C LEU A 883 22.75 4.39 -37.64
N SER A 884 23.55 4.91 -38.56
CA SER A 884 24.89 5.41 -38.27
C SER A 884 24.87 6.67 -37.38
N PRO A 885 26.02 7.15 -36.87
CA PRO A 885 26.10 8.42 -36.15
C PRO A 885 25.61 9.64 -36.95
N THR A 886 25.58 9.54 -38.29
CA THR A 886 25.05 10.55 -39.23
C THR A 886 23.62 10.26 -39.69
N TYR A 887 22.92 9.34 -39.01
CA TYR A 887 21.55 8.93 -39.29
C TYR A 887 21.30 8.33 -40.68
N GLN A 888 22.35 7.76 -41.29
CA GLN A 888 22.20 6.99 -42.52
C GLN A 888 21.80 5.54 -42.17
N PRO A 889 20.88 4.91 -42.93
CA PRO A 889 20.56 3.49 -42.79
C PRO A 889 21.80 2.61 -42.86
N VAL A 890 21.93 1.68 -41.89
CA VAL A 890 22.99 0.67 -41.87
C VAL A 890 22.36 -0.68 -42.23
N GLU A 891 22.83 -1.26 -43.33
CA GLU A 891 22.34 -2.53 -43.84
C GLU A 891 23.17 -3.73 -43.31
N PRO A 892 22.55 -4.91 -43.12
CA PRO A 892 21.10 -5.13 -43.14
C PRO A 892 20.42 -4.66 -41.84
N PRO A 893 19.13 -4.26 -41.87
CA PRO A 893 18.31 -4.17 -40.67
C PRO A 893 18.11 -5.56 -40.06
N ILE A 894 17.72 -5.62 -38.79
CA ILE A 894 17.53 -6.91 -38.11
C ILE A 894 16.08 -7.34 -38.25
N LEU A 895 15.83 -8.42 -38.98
CA LEU A 895 14.52 -9.06 -39.01
C LEU A 895 14.20 -9.62 -37.60
N LEU A 896 13.01 -9.32 -37.07
CA LEU A 896 12.67 -9.61 -35.67
C LEU A 896 12.84 -11.10 -35.33
N ARG A 897 12.33 -12.01 -36.18
CA ARG A 897 12.45 -13.46 -35.96
C ARG A 897 13.89 -13.98 -35.90
N ASP A 898 14.84 -13.27 -36.53
CA ASP A 898 16.26 -13.68 -36.54
C ASP A 898 17.02 -13.18 -35.30
N GLY A 899 16.46 -12.21 -34.57
CA GLY A 899 17.07 -11.59 -33.39
C GLY A 899 16.73 -12.26 -32.06
N PHE A 900 15.72 -13.13 -32.00
CA PHE A 900 15.24 -13.68 -30.73
C PHE A 900 16.31 -14.51 -30.00
N PHE A 901 16.68 -14.13 -28.77
CA PHE A 901 17.70 -14.79 -27.93
C PHE A 901 19.06 -15.00 -28.61
N ARG A 902 19.47 -14.05 -29.46
CA ARG A 902 20.75 -14.09 -30.20
C ARG A 902 21.64 -12.86 -29.95
N PRO A 903 22.11 -12.65 -28.71
CA PRO A 903 22.89 -11.46 -28.36
C PRO A 903 24.33 -11.41 -28.92
N ASP A 904 24.83 -12.47 -29.58
CA ASP A 904 26.19 -12.49 -30.15
C ASP A 904 26.48 -11.32 -31.08
N MET A 905 25.45 -10.75 -31.72
CA MET A 905 25.56 -9.56 -32.56
C MET A 905 26.12 -8.33 -31.81
N PHE A 906 25.86 -8.21 -30.51
CA PHE A 906 26.40 -7.13 -29.67
C PHE A 906 27.88 -7.34 -29.36
N MET A 907 28.35 -8.58 -29.33
CA MET A 907 29.76 -8.91 -29.09
C MET A 907 30.60 -8.77 -30.36
N ALA A 908 29.99 -9.02 -31.52
CA ALA A 908 30.65 -8.97 -32.82
C ALA A 908 30.75 -7.56 -33.41
N HIS A 909 29.97 -6.60 -32.91
CA HIS A 909 29.89 -5.24 -33.48
C HIS A 909 29.78 -4.15 -32.40
N PRO A 910 30.88 -3.41 -32.11
CA PRO A 910 30.93 -2.35 -31.10
C PRO A 910 29.81 -1.31 -31.17
N ALA A 911 29.40 -0.94 -32.39
CA ALA A 911 28.40 0.12 -32.59
C ALA A 911 26.95 -0.38 -32.53
N MET A 912 26.70 -1.66 -32.25
CA MET A 912 25.36 -2.26 -32.33
C MET A 912 24.34 -1.59 -31.40
N VAL A 913 24.73 -1.28 -30.15
CA VAL A 913 23.85 -0.60 -29.19
C VAL A 913 23.45 0.78 -29.70
N ASP A 914 24.43 1.59 -30.11
CA ASP A 914 24.22 2.94 -30.64
C ASP A 914 23.36 2.92 -31.91
N GLU A 915 23.66 2.02 -32.85
CA GLU A 915 22.95 1.91 -34.12
C GLU A 915 21.47 1.55 -33.93
N LEU A 916 21.18 0.59 -33.03
CA LEU A 916 19.83 0.20 -32.68
C LEU A 916 19.11 1.34 -31.96
N MET A 917 19.71 1.95 -30.94
CA MET A 917 19.07 3.05 -30.20
C MET A 917 18.79 4.27 -31.09
N ARG A 918 19.69 4.62 -32.02
CA ARG A 918 19.43 5.67 -33.01
C ARG A 918 18.29 5.27 -33.96
N GLY A 919 18.28 4.02 -34.42
CA GLY A 919 17.22 3.44 -35.23
C GLY A 919 15.86 3.54 -34.54
N LEU A 920 15.74 3.03 -33.32
CA LEU A 920 14.51 3.08 -32.53
C LEU A 920 14.06 4.51 -32.28
N ALA A 921 14.97 5.42 -31.94
CA ALA A 921 14.63 6.81 -31.64
C ALA A 921 14.34 7.66 -32.89
N SER A 922 14.65 7.22 -34.11
CA SER A 922 14.56 8.09 -35.30
C SER A 922 13.68 7.55 -36.43
N THR A 923 13.18 6.32 -36.29
CA THR A 923 12.30 5.70 -37.28
C THR A 923 10.91 5.51 -36.72
N PRO A 924 9.86 5.49 -37.56
CA PRO A 924 8.49 5.37 -37.08
C PRO A 924 8.17 3.96 -36.58
N MET A 925 7.35 3.91 -35.52
CA MET A 925 6.62 2.71 -35.11
C MET A 925 5.50 2.38 -36.10
N GLU A 926 4.93 1.18 -36.03
CA GLU A 926 3.59 0.94 -36.58
C GLU A 926 2.54 1.72 -35.79
N THR A 927 1.43 2.08 -36.43
CA THR A 927 0.32 2.81 -35.80
C THR A 927 -0.37 1.91 -34.76
N LEU A 928 -0.77 2.48 -33.62
CA LEU A 928 -1.63 1.77 -32.67
C LEU A 928 -3.02 1.66 -33.27
N ASP A 929 -3.31 0.51 -33.86
CA ASP A 929 -4.59 0.17 -34.44
C ASP A 929 -4.81 -1.35 -34.35
N GLN A 930 -5.82 -1.87 -35.04
CA GLN A 930 -6.06 -3.30 -35.07
C GLN A 930 -4.95 -4.08 -35.80
N PHE A 931 -4.08 -3.49 -36.60
CA PHE A 931 -3.11 -4.24 -37.41
C PHE A 931 -1.88 -4.67 -36.63
N ILE A 932 -1.40 -5.88 -36.88
CA ILE A 932 -0.28 -6.50 -36.15
C ILE A 932 0.57 -7.35 -37.11
N THR A 933 1.88 -7.16 -37.06
CA THR A 933 2.85 -7.80 -37.97
C THR A 933 2.84 -9.33 -37.92
N GLY A 934 3.03 -9.95 -39.09
CA GLY A 934 3.22 -11.38 -39.29
C GLY A 934 4.37 -11.98 -38.47
N GLU A 935 5.39 -11.18 -38.12
CA GLU A 935 6.53 -11.62 -37.32
C GLU A 935 6.12 -12.14 -35.93
N VAL A 936 5.01 -11.65 -35.36
CA VAL A 936 4.51 -12.08 -34.05
C VAL A 936 3.16 -12.80 -34.11
N THR A 937 2.41 -12.71 -35.21
CA THR A 937 1.15 -13.47 -35.39
C THR A 937 1.37 -14.84 -36.05
N ASN A 938 2.49 -15.06 -36.76
CA ASN A 938 2.81 -16.33 -37.42
C ASN A 938 4.20 -16.88 -37.09
N HIS A 939 5.17 -16.01 -36.78
CA HIS A 939 6.59 -16.38 -36.69
C HIS A 939 7.21 -16.17 -35.31
N LEU A 940 6.40 -15.99 -34.24
CA LEU A 940 6.93 -15.81 -32.89
C LEU A 940 7.78 -17.04 -32.49
N PHE A 941 9.05 -16.79 -32.16
CA PHE A 941 10.07 -17.79 -31.82
C PHE A 941 10.26 -18.94 -32.80
N GLU A 942 9.85 -18.74 -34.07
CA GLU A 942 9.90 -19.74 -35.14
C GLU A 942 11.26 -20.44 -35.22
N ASP A 943 11.24 -21.77 -35.27
CA ASP A 943 12.37 -22.55 -35.75
C ASP A 943 12.19 -22.79 -37.25
N ARG A 944 13.04 -22.12 -38.04
CA ARG A 944 13.01 -22.18 -39.51
C ARG A 944 13.25 -23.59 -40.07
N LYS A 945 13.78 -24.52 -39.27
CA LYS A 945 13.98 -25.92 -39.66
C LYS A 945 12.70 -26.75 -39.55
N VAL A 946 11.72 -26.27 -38.79
CA VAL A 946 10.46 -26.96 -38.52
C VAL A 946 9.31 -26.16 -39.15
N PRO A 947 8.64 -26.67 -40.19
CA PRO A 947 7.51 -25.98 -40.82
C PRO A 947 6.41 -25.64 -39.82
N PHE A 948 5.85 -24.42 -39.93
CA PHE A 948 4.74 -23.93 -39.11
C PHE A 948 5.00 -23.98 -37.59
N SER A 949 6.27 -23.88 -37.18
CA SER A 949 6.68 -24.01 -35.79
C SER A 949 6.43 -22.75 -34.96
N GLY A 950 6.38 -21.58 -35.61
CA GLY A 950 6.08 -20.28 -34.99
C GLY A 950 4.71 -20.23 -34.31
N ILE A 951 4.56 -19.29 -33.37
CA ILE A 951 3.36 -19.13 -32.54
C ILE A 951 2.69 -17.77 -32.83
N ASP A 952 1.39 -17.67 -32.54
CA ASP A 952 0.62 -16.44 -32.66
C ASP A 952 0.49 -15.73 -31.30
N LEU A 953 1.26 -14.64 -31.10
CA LEU A 953 1.26 -13.85 -29.87
C LEU A 953 -0.11 -13.25 -29.55
N ILE A 954 -0.90 -12.89 -30.56
CA ILE A 954 -2.19 -12.22 -30.38
C ILE A 954 -3.26 -13.21 -29.99
N ALA A 955 -3.24 -14.39 -30.58
CA ALA A 955 -4.04 -15.51 -30.12
C ALA A 955 -3.68 -15.89 -28.66
N LEU A 956 -2.39 -15.87 -28.29
CA LEU A 956 -1.97 -16.06 -26.90
C LEU A 956 -2.47 -14.95 -25.96
N ASN A 957 -2.47 -13.68 -26.38
CA ASN A 957 -3.00 -12.58 -25.56
C ASN A 957 -4.48 -12.77 -25.24
N ILE A 958 -5.28 -13.12 -26.25
CA ILE A 958 -6.72 -13.37 -26.09
C ILE A 958 -6.95 -14.58 -25.19
N GLN A 959 -6.22 -15.68 -25.41
CA GLN A 959 -6.34 -16.87 -24.58
C GLN A 959 -5.88 -16.59 -23.13
N ARG A 960 -4.84 -15.77 -22.94
CA ARG A 960 -4.37 -15.32 -21.62
C ARG A 960 -5.42 -14.47 -20.90
N ALA A 961 -6.10 -13.56 -21.59
CA ALA A 961 -7.19 -12.79 -21.00
C ALA A 961 -8.35 -13.69 -20.54
N ARG A 962 -8.69 -14.72 -21.33
CA ARG A 962 -9.70 -15.73 -20.93
C ARG A 962 -9.23 -16.60 -19.76
N ASP A 963 -7.95 -16.96 -19.72
CA ASP A 963 -7.32 -17.67 -18.61
C ASP A 963 -7.30 -16.87 -17.30
N HIS A 964 -7.18 -15.54 -17.40
CA HIS A 964 -7.24 -14.62 -16.27
C HIS A 964 -8.67 -14.25 -15.85
N GLY A 965 -9.67 -14.83 -16.51
CA GLY A 965 -11.08 -14.55 -16.26
C GLY A 965 -11.45 -13.09 -16.54
N ILE A 966 -10.83 -12.42 -17.51
CA ILE A 966 -11.14 -11.00 -17.81
C ILE A 966 -12.57 -10.89 -18.38
N PRO A 967 -13.46 -10.05 -17.80
CA PRO A 967 -14.76 -9.70 -18.36
C PRO A 967 -14.73 -9.18 -19.81
N SER A 968 -15.91 -9.11 -20.43
CA SER A 968 -16.04 -8.57 -21.78
C SER A 968 -15.62 -7.09 -21.86
N TYR A 969 -15.16 -6.67 -23.04
CA TYR A 969 -14.91 -5.28 -23.39
C TYR A 969 -16.08 -4.36 -22.99
N ASN A 970 -17.33 -4.80 -23.19
CA ASN A 970 -18.52 -4.00 -22.88
C ASN A 970 -18.74 -3.74 -21.38
N ASN A 971 -18.18 -4.58 -20.50
CA ASN A 971 -18.15 -4.32 -19.06
C ASN A 971 -17.19 -3.17 -18.72
N TYR A 972 -16.01 -3.15 -19.33
CA TYR A 972 -15.02 -2.10 -19.11
C TYR A 972 -15.42 -0.76 -19.71
N ARG A 973 -16.14 -0.77 -20.84
CA ARG A 973 -16.79 0.45 -21.36
C ARG A 973 -17.63 1.12 -20.28
N ALA A 974 -18.50 0.35 -19.61
CA ALA A 974 -19.35 0.88 -18.55
C ALA A 974 -18.55 1.38 -17.33
N LEU A 975 -17.53 0.64 -16.90
CA LEU A 975 -16.62 1.08 -15.83
C LEU A 975 -15.93 2.41 -16.17
N CYS A 976 -15.52 2.57 -17.43
CA CYS A 976 -14.86 3.76 -17.95
C CYS A 976 -15.84 4.86 -18.41
N ASN A 977 -17.08 4.82 -17.90
CA ASN A 977 -18.11 5.83 -18.13
C ASN A 977 -18.50 6.02 -19.62
N LEU A 978 -18.32 4.98 -20.43
CA LEU A 978 -18.84 4.89 -21.79
C LEU A 978 -20.21 4.20 -21.77
N LYS A 979 -21.04 4.51 -22.76
CA LYS A 979 -22.33 3.83 -22.93
C LYS A 979 -22.08 2.34 -23.18
N ARG A 980 -22.68 1.47 -22.37
CA ARG A 980 -22.73 0.03 -22.64
C ARG A 980 -23.50 -0.21 -23.96
N ALA A 981 -22.90 -0.95 -24.87
CA ALA A 981 -23.51 -1.27 -26.16
C ALA A 981 -24.57 -2.37 -26.00
N ALA A 982 -25.74 -2.20 -26.63
CA ALA A 982 -26.75 -3.26 -26.71
C ALA A 982 -26.65 -4.01 -28.04
N THR A 983 -26.17 -3.33 -29.07
CA THR A 983 -25.98 -3.83 -30.44
C THR A 983 -24.56 -3.51 -30.93
N PHE A 984 -24.10 -4.18 -31.99
CA PHE A 984 -22.78 -3.89 -32.58
C PHE A 984 -22.72 -2.46 -33.12
N GLU A 985 -23.83 -1.92 -33.61
CA GLU A 985 -23.94 -0.58 -34.16
C GLU A 985 -23.78 0.53 -33.08
N ASP A 986 -24.07 0.23 -31.81
CA ASP A 986 -23.77 1.12 -30.68
C ASP A 986 -22.26 1.35 -30.48
N LEU A 987 -21.38 0.55 -31.10
CA LEU A 987 -19.93 0.71 -31.05
C LEU A 987 -19.39 1.79 -32.00
N SER A 988 -20.20 2.28 -32.96
CA SER A 988 -19.76 3.13 -34.09
C SER A 988 -19.05 4.42 -33.68
N ARG A 989 -19.37 4.97 -32.50
CA ARG A 989 -18.71 6.16 -31.96
C ARG A 989 -17.25 5.91 -31.63
N GLU A 990 -16.93 4.78 -31.03
CA GLU A 990 -15.57 4.45 -30.59
C GLU A 990 -14.83 3.60 -31.61
N ILE A 991 -15.50 2.67 -32.32
CA ILE A 991 -14.87 1.70 -33.23
C ILE A 991 -15.25 1.98 -34.70
N PRO A 992 -14.32 1.86 -35.68
CA PRO A 992 -14.65 1.99 -37.11
C PRO A 992 -15.68 0.96 -37.61
N ASP A 993 -16.59 1.38 -38.49
CA ASP A 993 -17.70 0.53 -39.00
C ASP A 993 -17.20 -0.75 -39.70
N GLU A 994 -16.04 -0.68 -40.36
CA GLU A 994 -15.40 -1.84 -40.96
C GLU A 994 -15.04 -2.90 -39.91
N VAL A 995 -14.47 -2.48 -38.78
CA VAL A 995 -14.09 -3.37 -37.69
C VAL A 995 -15.33 -3.90 -36.96
N ILE A 996 -16.37 -3.08 -36.80
CA ILE A 996 -17.68 -3.52 -36.28
C ILE A 996 -18.28 -4.64 -37.15
N THR A 997 -18.19 -4.51 -38.47
CA THR A 997 -18.64 -5.54 -39.41
C THR A 997 -17.88 -6.86 -39.21
N ARG A 998 -16.57 -6.78 -38.95
CA ARG A 998 -15.74 -7.96 -38.65
C ARG A 998 -16.08 -8.57 -37.29
N PHE A 999 -16.32 -7.78 -36.25
CA PHE A 999 -16.80 -8.28 -34.95
C PHE A 999 -18.14 -9.01 -35.08
N LYS A 1000 -19.10 -8.42 -35.79
CA LYS A 1000 -20.43 -9.02 -36.04
C LYS A 1000 -20.35 -10.36 -36.78
N ARG A 1001 -19.27 -10.60 -37.54
CA ARG A 1001 -19.04 -11.87 -38.24
C ARG A 1001 -18.58 -12.99 -37.31
N ILE A 1002 -17.85 -12.69 -36.22
CA ILE A 1002 -17.18 -13.70 -35.40
C ILE A 1002 -17.69 -13.81 -33.96
N TYR A 1003 -18.29 -12.75 -33.40
CA TYR A 1003 -18.92 -12.77 -32.09
C TYR A 1003 -20.44 -12.84 -32.23
N ALA A 1004 -21.09 -13.63 -31.37
CA ALA A 1004 -22.55 -13.72 -31.35
C ALA A 1004 -23.19 -12.41 -30.84
N THR A 1005 -22.57 -11.75 -29.87
CA THR A 1005 -23.07 -10.52 -29.24
C THR A 1005 -21.93 -9.57 -28.87
N VAL A 1006 -22.24 -8.30 -28.62
CA VAL A 1006 -21.27 -7.31 -28.10
C VAL A 1006 -20.75 -7.63 -26.69
N ASP A 1007 -21.49 -8.44 -25.94
CA ASP A 1007 -21.12 -8.88 -24.58
C ASP A 1007 -20.11 -10.03 -24.58
N ASP A 1008 -19.71 -10.51 -25.76
CA ASP A 1008 -18.70 -11.57 -25.90
C ASP A 1008 -17.33 -11.05 -26.36
N ILE A 1009 -17.22 -9.77 -26.76
CA ILE A 1009 -15.98 -9.19 -27.26
C ILE A 1009 -14.92 -9.21 -26.14
N ASP A 1010 -13.81 -9.90 -26.38
CA ASP A 1010 -12.68 -9.95 -25.43
C ASP A 1010 -12.07 -8.53 -25.26
N LEU A 1011 -11.59 -8.19 -24.06
CA LEU A 1011 -11.10 -6.83 -23.75
C LEU A 1011 -9.96 -6.37 -24.69
N PHE A 1012 -9.00 -7.25 -25.00
CA PHE A 1012 -7.86 -6.91 -25.87
C PHE A 1012 -8.30 -6.46 -27.28
N PRO A 1013 -8.98 -7.29 -28.09
CA PRO A 1013 -9.38 -6.89 -29.44
C PRO A 1013 -10.38 -5.72 -29.43
N GLY A 1014 -11.27 -5.63 -28.43
CA GLY A 1014 -12.20 -4.51 -28.30
C GLY A 1014 -11.50 -3.18 -28.07
N GLY A 1015 -10.60 -3.10 -27.08
CA GLY A 1015 -9.86 -1.87 -26.76
C GLY A 1015 -8.84 -1.46 -27.83
N MET A 1016 -8.18 -2.43 -28.49
CA MET A 1016 -7.28 -2.16 -29.62
C MET A 1016 -7.99 -1.59 -30.86
N SER A 1017 -9.29 -1.84 -30.99
CA SER A 1017 -10.11 -1.39 -32.13
C SER A 1017 -10.74 -0.01 -31.93
N GLU A 1018 -10.56 0.61 -30.77
CA GLU A 1018 -11.08 1.95 -30.50
C GLU A 1018 -10.25 3.03 -31.22
N ARG A 1019 -10.93 4.08 -31.68
CA ARG A 1019 -10.29 5.30 -32.17
C ARG A 1019 -9.50 5.95 -31.04
N PRO A 1020 -8.24 6.34 -31.27
CA PRO A 1020 -7.42 7.01 -30.27
C PRO A 1020 -8.07 8.29 -29.75
N LEU A 1021 -7.83 8.61 -28.47
CA LEU A 1021 -8.14 9.92 -27.92
C LEU A 1021 -7.37 11.01 -28.67
N GLN A 1022 -7.97 12.20 -28.79
CA GLN A 1022 -7.30 13.31 -29.46
C GLN A 1022 -5.95 13.64 -28.80
N GLY A 1023 -4.86 13.47 -29.55
CA GLY A 1023 -3.50 13.70 -29.05
C GLY A 1023 -2.94 12.58 -28.16
N GLY A 1024 -3.65 11.45 -28.04
CA GLY A 1024 -3.17 10.21 -27.43
C GLY A 1024 -3.04 9.09 -28.46
N LEU A 1025 -2.55 7.94 -28.03
CA LEU A 1025 -2.39 6.74 -28.86
C LEU A 1025 -3.49 5.71 -28.63
N VAL A 1026 -4.02 5.62 -27.42
CA VAL A 1026 -5.05 4.62 -27.07
C VAL A 1026 -6.46 5.21 -27.08
N GLY A 1027 -7.44 4.35 -27.31
CA GLY A 1027 -8.86 4.67 -27.16
C GLY A 1027 -9.29 4.90 -25.70
N PRO A 1028 -10.52 5.39 -25.48
CA PRO A 1028 -11.01 5.76 -24.15
C PRO A 1028 -10.98 4.64 -23.10
N THR A 1029 -11.25 3.39 -23.48
CA THR A 1029 -11.28 2.28 -22.51
C THR A 1029 -9.88 1.93 -22.01
N PHE A 1030 -8.91 1.77 -22.91
CA PHE A 1030 -7.52 1.53 -22.52
C PHE A 1030 -6.90 2.75 -21.84
N ALA A 1031 -7.21 3.97 -22.29
CA ALA A 1031 -6.77 5.18 -21.60
C ALA A 1031 -7.22 5.21 -20.14
N CYS A 1032 -8.48 4.85 -19.87
CA CYS A 1032 -9.03 4.76 -18.53
C CYS A 1032 -8.31 3.71 -17.65
N ILE A 1033 -8.13 2.48 -18.13
CA ILE A 1033 -7.47 1.40 -17.39
C ILE A 1033 -6.01 1.75 -17.09
N ILE A 1034 -5.27 2.19 -18.11
CA ILE A 1034 -3.85 2.57 -17.99
C ILE A 1034 -3.69 3.77 -17.06
N ALA A 1035 -4.54 4.79 -17.17
CA ALA A 1035 -4.46 5.97 -16.31
C ALA A 1035 -4.81 5.66 -14.85
N ILE A 1036 -5.77 4.77 -14.60
CA ILE A 1036 -6.07 4.28 -13.23
C ILE A 1036 -4.84 3.59 -12.65
N GLN A 1037 -4.19 2.68 -13.39
CA GLN A 1037 -2.98 2.00 -12.91
C GLN A 1037 -1.88 2.99 -12.55
N PHE A 1038 -1.47 3.88 -13.47
CA PHE A 1038 -0.38 4.83 -13.21
C PHE A 1038 -0.72 5.85 -12.11
N ARG A 1039 -2.00 6.20 -11.93
CA ARG A 1039 -2.42 7.03 -10.80
C ARG A 1039 -2.15 6.32 -9.48
N GLN A 1040 -2.46 5.02 -9.39
CA GLN A 1040 -2.18 4.23 -8.19
C GLN A 1040 -0.68 4.08 -7.96
N LEU A 1041 0.11 3.83 -9.02
CA LEU A 1041 1.57 3.72 -8.91
C LEU A 1041 2.22 5.01 -8.38
N ARG A 1042 1.68 6.18 -8.73
CA ARG A 1042 2.13 7.46 -8.17
C ARG A 1042 1.63 7.68 -6.74
N LYS A 1043 0.33 7.44 -6.52
CA LYS A 1043 -0.36 7.82 -5.27
C LYS A 1043 -0.06 6.86 -4.10
N CYS A 1044 0.17 5.60 -4.39
CA CYS A 1044 0.32 4.54 -3.39
C CYS A 1044 1.79 4.22 -3.09
N ASP A 1045 2.73 4.98 -3.66
CA ASP A 1045 4.15 4.74 -3.52
C ASP A 1045 4.79 5.73 -2.55
N ARG A 1046 5.20 5.23 -1.38
CA ARG A 1046 5.91 6.03 -0.37
C ARG A 1046 7.20 6.65 -0.91
N PHE A 1047 7.86 5.96 -1.85
CA PHE A 1047 9.12 6.38 -2.45
C PHE A 1047 8.92 7.04 -3.84
N TRP A 1048 7.69 7.48 -4.16
CA TRP A 1048 7.48 8.32 -5.35
C TRP A 1048 8.44 9.51 -5.32
N TYR A 1049 9.17 9.72 -6.41
CA TYR A 1049 10.36 10.59 -6.37
C TYR A 1049 10.03 12.05 -5.99
N GLU A 1050 8.83 12.56 -6.29
CA GLU A 1050 8.43 13.93 -5.90
C GLU A 1050 7.84 14.03 -4.49
N ASN A 1051 7.70 12.94 -3.73
CA ASN A 1051 7.02 12.93 -2.44
C ASN A 1051 7.72 13.79 -1.37
N ASP A 1052 6.97 14.33 -0.40
CA ASP A 1052 7.49 15.10 0.75
C ASP A 1052 7.82 14.26 1.99
N ASN A 1053 7.79 12.93 1.88
CA ASN A 1053 8.15 12.02 2.96
C ASN A 1053 9.56 12.31 3.51
N THR A 1054 9.67 12.65 4.79
CA THR A 1054 10.92 13.13 5.40
C THR A 1054 12.06 12.13 5.35
N ALA A 1055 11.76 10.83 5.42
CA ALA A 1055 12.77 9.77 5.34
C ALA A 1055 13.27 9.54 3.91
N ALA A 1056 12.39 9.67 2.91
CA ALA A 1056 12.66 9.25 1.53
C ALA A 1056 12.65 10.37 0.47
N LYS A 1057 12.41 11.64 0.85
CA LYS A 1057 12.35 12.76 -0.09
C LYS A 1057 13.72 13.08 -0.68
N PHE A 1058 13.74 13.51 -1.92
CA PHE A 1058 14.88 14.22 -2.48
C PHE A 1058 14.87 15.68 -1.99
N THR A 1059 16.02 16.34 -1.91
CA THR A 1059 16.04 17.79 -1.69
C THR A 1059 15.46 18.52 -2.90
N GLU A 1060 14.99 19.76 -2.74
CA GLU A 1060 14.46 20.51 -3.89
C GLU A 1060 15.51 20.73 -4.99
N GLN A 1061 16.80 20.84 -4.61
CA GLN A 1061 17.92 20.91 -5.57
C GLN A 1061 18.06 19.59 -6.34
N GLN A 1062 18.03 18.45 -5.64
CA GLN A 1062 18.06 17.13 -6.28
C GLN A 1062 16.86 16.92 -7.21
N LEU A 1063 15.65 17.35 -6.80
CA LEU A 1063 14.46 17.31 -7.65
C LEU A 1063 14.60 18.20 -8.88
N ALA A 1064 15.17 19.39 -8.73
CA ALA A 1064 15.42 20.29 -9.86
C ALA A 1064 16.40 19.67 -10.86
N GLU A 1065 17.38 18.89 -10.39
CA GLU A 1065 18.27 18.12 -11.27
C GLU A 1065 17.55 16.95 -11.96
N ILE A 1066 16.80 16.12 -11.22
CA ILE A 1066 16.03 14.98 -11.79
C ILE A 1066 15.04 15.46 -12.85
N ARG A 1067 14.38 16.61 -12.63
CA ARG A 1067 13.40 17.19 -13.56
C ARG A 1067 14.00 17.67 -14.90
N LYS A 1068 15.33 17.72 -15.02
CA LYS A 1068 16.02 18.00 -16.30
C LYS A 1068 16.17 16.75 -17.17
N THR A 1069 16.04 15.56 -16.58
CA THR A 1069 16.32 14.31 -17.28
C THR A 1069 15.36 14.11 -18.44
N THR A 1070 15.93 13.74 -19.58
CA THR A 1070 15.18 13.32 -20.78
C THR A 1070 15.73 12.01 -21.31
N LEU A 1071 14.91 11.20 -21.97
CA LEU A 1071 15.41 9.93 -22.55
C LEU A 1071 16.54 10.19 -23.57
N SER A 1072 16.41 11.26 -24.36
CA SER A 1072 17.45 11.68 -25.32
C SER A 1072 18.79 11.95 -24.64
N LYS A 1073 18.78 12.57 -23.45
CA LYS A 1073 20.01 12.83 -22.69
C LYS A 1073 20.61 11.54 -22.14
N VAL A 1074 19.79 10.66 -21.56
CA VAL A 1074 20.25 9.34 -21.08
C VAL A 1074 20.89 8.55 -22.22
N LEU A 1075 20.31 8.55 -23.42
CA LEU A 1075 20.91 7.93 -24.60
C LEU A 1075 22.26 8.57 -24.95
N CYS A 1076 22.33 9.89 -25.05
CA CYS A 1076 23.57 10.62 -25.38
C CYS A 1076 24.75 10.33 -24.43
N GLU A 1077 24.50 10.25 -23.12
CA GLU A 1077 25.57 10.00 -22.14
C GLU A 1077 26.07 8.54 -22.20
N ASN A 1078 25.25 7.62 -22.73
CA ASN A 1078 25.52 6.18 -22.74
C ASN A 1078 25.88 5.60 -24.11
N PHE A 1079 25.84 6.42 -25.17
CA PHE A 1079 26.38 6.07 -26.49
C PHE A 1079 27.90 6.00 -26.50
N ASP A 1080 28.43 5.11 -27.33
CA ASP A 1080 29.85 4.98 -27.64
C ASP A 1080 30.35 6.17 -28.46
N VAL A 1081 29.56 6.59 -29.47
CA VAL A 1081 29.86 7.75 -30.32
C VAL A 1081 28.81 8.84 -30.11
N THR A 1082 29.21 9.88 -29.36
CA THR A 1082 28.38 11.07 -29.13
C THR A 1082 28.25 11.87 -30.42
N SER A 1083 27.02 12.19 -30.84
CA SER A 1083 26.75 13.12 -31.95
C SER A 1083 25.56 14.04 -31.63
N ASP A 1084 24.65 14.25 -32.57
CA ASP A 1084 23.36 14.89 -32.39
C ASP A 1084 22.27 13.87 -32.06
N ILE A 1085 21.18 14.34 -31.44
CA ILE A 1085 19.92 13.61 -31.22
C ILE A 1085 18.74 14.59 -31.16
N GLN A 1086 17.55 14.17 -31.55
CA GLN A 1086 16.32 14.94 -31.37
C GLN A 1086 16.01 15.18 -29.89
N ARG A 1087 15.34 16.29 -29.58
CA ARG A 1087 15.05 16.68 -28.18
C ARG A 1087 14.18 15.67 -27.47
N ALA A 1088 13.09 15.22 -28.10
CA ALA A 1088 12.20 14.20 -27.56
C ALA A 1088 12.42 12.87 -28.30
N ALA A 1089 12.92 11.85 -27.61
CA ALA A 1089 13.28 10.56 -28.21
C ALA A 1089 12.07 9.77 -28.74
N PHE A 1090 10.89 10.01 -28.18
CA PHE A 1090 9.63 9.37 -28.58
C PHE A 1090 8.97 10.02 -29.81
N ASP A 1091 9.36 11.24 -30.17
CA ASP A 1091 8.77 11.98 -31.27
C ASP A 1091 9.71 11.90 -32.50
N LEU A 1092 9.16 11.78 -33.71
CA LEU A 1092 9.97 11.73 -34.92
C LEU A 1092 10.80 13.02 -35.08
N PRO A 1093 12.02 12.92 -35.64
CA PRO A 1093 12.85 14.09 -35.87
C PRO A 1093 12.19 15.03 -36.88
N SER A 1094 12.20 16.33 -36.58
CA SER A 1094 11.66 17.38 -37.45
C SER A 1094 12.56 18.61 -37.34
N SER A 1095 12.93 19.24 -38.46
CA SER A 1095 13.79 20.43 -38.46
C SER A 1095 13.24 21.60 -37.62
N PHE A 1096 11.93 21.63 -37.38
CA PHE A 1096 11.28 22.69 -36.62
C PHE A 1096 10.70 22.19 -35.28
N LEU A 1097 9.88 21.12 -35.29
CA LEU A 1097 9.13 20.70 -34.10
C LEU A 1097 9.95 19.86 -33.11
N ASN A 1098 10.92 19.09 -33.61
CA ASN A 1098 11.77 18.22 -32.80
C ASN A 1098 13.16 18.10 -33.44
N PRO A 1099 13.93 19.20 -33.52
CA PRO A 1099 15.19 19.23 -34.24
C PRO A 1099 16.22 18.36 -33.53
N ARG A 1100 17.11 17.75 -34.33
CA ARG A 1100 18.34 17.17 -33.79
C ARG A 1100 19.25 18.28 -33.32
N VAL A 1101 19.75 18.13 -32.11
CA VAL A 1101 20.67 19.07 -31.46
C VAL A 1101 21.89 18.30 -30.97
N ALA A 1102 23.02 18.98 -30.83
CA ALA A 1102 24.22 18.36 -30.28
C ALA A 1102 23.94 17.83 -28.86
N CYS A 1103 24.39 16.62 -28.53
CA CYS A 1103 24.21 16.02 -27.20
C CYS A 1103 24.72 16.91 -26.04
N SER A 1104 25.72 17.75 -26.29
CA SER A 1104 26.27 18.73 -25.34
C SER A 1104 25.31 19.87 -25.00
N SER A 1105 24.34 20.16 -25.87
CA SER A 1105 23.33 21.22 -25.65
C SER A 1105 22.15 20.76 -24.80
N LEU A 1106 21.97 19.44 -24.62
CA LEU A 1106 20.93 18.89 -23.77
C LEU A 1106 21.33 19.03 -22.29
N PRO A 1107 20.41 19.45 -21.39
CA PRO A 1107 20.70 19.60 -19.96
C PRO A 1107 21.28 18.32 -19.37
N LYS A 1108 22.36 18.45 -18.58
CA LYS A 1108 22.99 17.33 -17.88
C LYS A 1108 22.56 17.35 -16.40
N LEU A 1109 22.38 16.17 -15.82
CA LEU A 1109 22.19 15.98 -14.39
C LEU A 1109 23.46 16.43 -13.64
N ASP A 1110 23.36 17.45 -12.79
CA ASP A 1110 24.46 17.90 -11.95
C ASP A 1110 24.48 17.13 -10.62
N LEU A 1111 25.40 16.17 -10.51
CA LEU A 1111 25.54 15.32 -9.31
C LEU A 1111 26.10 16.07 -8.10
N SER A 1112 26.53 17.33 -8.24
CA SER A 1112 26.93 18.17 -7.10
C SER A 1112 25.79 18.41 -6.11
N ALA A 1113 24.53 18.30 -6.55
CA ALA A 1113 23.35 18.37 -5.67
C ALA A 1113 23.24 17.19 -4.68
N TRP A 1114 24.03 16.12 -4.88
CA TRP A 1114 24.17 14.99 -3.95
C TRP A 1114 25.43 15.09 -3.09
N ARG A 1115 26.19 16.18 -3.17
CA ARG A 1115 27.38 16.38 -2.35
C ARG A 1115 27.01 16.46 -0.88
N GLU A 1116 27.50 15.51 -0.10
CA GLU A 1116 27.50 15.61 1.35
C GLU A 1116 28.70 16.45 1.78
N SER A 1117 28.42 17.52 2.52
CA SER A 1117 29.46 18.32 3.12
C SER A 1117 29.98 17.55 4.33
N SER A 1118 31.12 16.89 4.20
CA SER A 1118 31.83 16.34 5.34
C SER A 1118 32.14 17.47 6.33
N ALA A 1119 31.31 17.63 7.35
CA ALA A 1119 31.55 18.45 8.55
C ALA A 1119 31.91 19.96 8.36
N GLN A 1120 31.56 20.64 7.26
CA GLN A 1120 32.07 22.01 6.98
C GLN A 1120 31.05 23.14 6.73
N GLY A 1121 29.75 22.93 6.89
CA GLY A 1121 28.75 23.99 6.70
C GLY A 1121 28.39 24.26 5.24
N CYS A 1122 27.65 25.34 4.98
CA CYS A 1122 27.08 25.72 3.69
C CYS A 1122 27.76 26.95 3.12
N LEU A 1123 27.81 27.06 1.79
CA LEU A 1123 28.32 28.24 1.10
C LEU A 1123 27.15 29.15 0.67
N ILE A 1124 26.93 30.26 1.37
CA ILE A 1124 25.84 31.21 1.12
C ILE A 1124 26.44 32.56 0.69
N ALA A 1125 26.14 33.00 -0.54
CA ALA A 1125 26.66 34.24 -1.15
C ALA A 1125 28.19 34.41 -1.03
N GLY A 1126 28.94 33.33 -1.25
CA GLY A 1126 30.40 33.33 -1.19
C GLY A 1126 30.98 33.28 0.23
N ARG A 1127 30.15 33.12 1.27
CA ARG A 1127 30.57 32.96 2.66
C ARG A 1127 30.31 31.55 3.15
N SER A 1128 31.26 31.00 3.92
CA SER A 1128 31.07 29.72 4.62
C SER A 1128 30.25 29.96 5.89
N VAL A 1129 29.17 29.20 6.05
CA VAL A 1129 28.17 29.35 7.13
C VAL A 1129 28.04 28.00 7.82
N ALA A 1130 28.25 27.91 9.14
CA ALA A 1130 28.21 26.63 9.83
C ALA A 1130 26.77 26.07 9.89
N VAL A 1131 26.63 24.74 10.01
CA VAL A 1131 25.30 24.12 10.21
C VAL A 1131 24.66 24.67 11.49
N GLY A 1132 23.44 25.19 11.37
CA GLY A 1132 22.69 25.89 12.42
C GLY A 1132 22.79 27.41 12.36
N GLU A 1133 23.70 27.97 11.56
CA GLU A 1133 23.84 29.42 11.38
C GLU A 1133 23.07 29.93 10.16
N SER A 1134 22.71 31.22 10.19
CA SER A 1134 22.04 31.88 9.07
C SER A 1134 22.89 32.98 8.45
N ALA A 1135 22.71 33.19 7.15
CA ALA A 1135 23.33 34.27 6.40
C ALA A 1135 22.34 34.83 5.37
N PHE A 1136 22.49 36.12 5.07
CA PHE A 1136 21.65 36.83 4.11
C PHE A 1136 22.38 36.89 2.77
N PRO A 1137 22.00 36.09 1.76
CA PRO A 1137 22.58 36.22 0.43
C PRO A 1137 22.18 37.52 -0.27
N SER A 1138 21.07 38.12 0.16
CA SER A 1138 20.56 39.38 -0.35
C SER A 1138 19.76 40.10 0.75
N PRO A 1139 19.48 41.41 0.62
CA PRO A 1139 18.83 42.17 1.69
C PRO A 1139 17.44 41.67 2.09
N CYS A 1140 16.71 41.00 1.18
CA CYS A 1140 15.36 40.46 1.45
C CYS A 1140 15.28 38.93 1.42
N THR A 1141 16.42 38.23 1.48
CA THR A 1141 16.47 36.77 1.56
C THR A 1141 17.38 36.37 2.70
N SER A 1142 16.91 35.48 3.57
CA SER A 1142 17.72 34.86 4.63
C SER A 1142 17.84 33.38 4.37
N CYS A 1143 19.03 32.82 4.54
CA CYS A 1143 19.27 31.39 4.43
C CYS A 1143 19.82 30.84 5.74
N ILE A 1144 19.30 29.71 6.21
CA ILE A 1144 19.89 28.93 7.30
C ILE A 1144 20.65 27.74 6.72
N CYS A 1145 21.87 27.52 7.19
CA CYS A 1145 22.61 26.33 6.84
C CYS A 1145 22.11 25.14 7.67
N THR A 1146 21.66 24.08 7.01
CA THR A 1146 21.20 22.84 7.63
C THR A 1146 22.14 21.70 7.24
N THR A 1147 21.97 20.53 7.87
CA THR A 1147 22.67 19.29 7.47
C THR A 1147 22.38 18.93 6.01
N ASP A 1148 21.24 19.38 5.47
CA ASP A 1148 20.78 19.14 4.10
C ASP A 1148 21.23 20.25 3.12
N GLY A 1149 22.04 21.21 3.58
CA GLY A 1149 22.46 22.40 2.81
C GLY A 1149 21.76 23.70 3.23
N ALA A 1150 21.95 24.78 2.44
CA ALA A 1150 21.37 26.08 2.74
C ALA A 1150 19.87 26.14 2.38
N GLN A 1151 19.01 26.43 3.36
CA GLN A 1151 17.58 26.65 3.18
C GLN A 1151 17.27 28.14 3.24
N CYS A 1152 16.72 28.71 2.17
CA CYS A 1152 16.50 30.14 2.02
C CYS A 1152 15.01 30.51 2.07
N ALA A 1153 14.70 31.62 2.72
CA ALA A 1153 13.36 32.19 2.81
C ALA A 1153 13.38 33.68 2.49
N SER A 1154 12.37 34.12 1.72
CA SER A 1154 12.11 35.54 1.48
C SER A 1154 11.61 36.21 2.75
N LEU A 1155 12.19 37.36 3.08
CA LEU A 1155 11.81 38.15 4.24
C LEU A 1155 10.67 39.09 3.88
N ARG A 1156 9.72 39.22 4.81
CA ARG A 1156 8.68 40.24 4.73
C ARG A 1156 9.24 41.54 5.31
N ILE A 1157 9.34 42.57 4.47
CA ILE A 1157 9.87 43.88 4.87
C ILE A 1157 8.73 44.77 5.36
N THR A 1158 8.84 45.21 6.61
CA THR A 1158 7.86 46.10 7.26
C THR A 1158 8.28 47.57 7.23
N ASP A 1159 9.58 47.86 7.07
CA ASP A 1159 10.13 49.20 6.95
C ASP A 1159 11.25 49.26 5.89
N CYS A 1160 10.89 49.74 4.69
CA CYS A 1160 11.83 49.91 3.57
C CYS A 1160 12.88 50.99 3.82
N ALA A 1161 12.60 52.00 4.66
CA ALA A 1161 13.56 53.04 5.00
C ALA A 1161 14.65 52.51 5.94
N GLN A 1162 14.30 51.58 6.83
CA GLN A 1162 15.28 50.85 7.64
C GLN A 1162 16.17 49.95 6.78
N LEU A 1163 15.57 49.19 5.85
CA LEU A 1163 16.33 48.33 4.95
C LEU A 1163 17.38 49.11 4.13
N LEU A 1164 17.02 50.29 3.62
CA LEU A 1164 17.93 51.17 2.88
C LEU A 1164 19.01 51.86 3.75
N ARG A 1165 18.89 51.82 5.09
CA ARG A 1165 19.96 52.23 6.01
C ARG A 1165 20.95 51.09 6.29
N GLU A 1166 20.46 49.85 6.29
CA GLU A 1166 21.25 48.66 6.63
C GLU A 1166 21.96 48.06 5.40
N TRP A 1167 21.39 48.23 4.20
CA TRP A 1167 21.93 47.69 2.96
C TRP A 1167 22.13 48.76 1.89
N PRO A 1168 23.18 48.66 1.05
CA PRO A 1168 23.39 49.58 -0.06
C PRO A 1168 22.17 49.60 -0.98
N ARG A 1169 21.75 50.79 -1.43
CA ARG A 1169 20.60 50.95 -2.33
C ARG A 1169 20.71 50.06 -3.57
N GLU A 1170 21.90 49.93 -4.14
CA GLU A 1170 22.17 49.07 -5.29
C GLU A 1170 21.95 47.57 -5.00
N ALA A 1171 22.17 47.11 -3.77
CA ALA A 1171 21.91 45.73 -3.35
C ALA A 1171 20.41 45.49 -3.16
N VAL A 1172 19.68 46.50 -2.63
CA VAL A 1172 18.22 46.45 -2.45
C VAL A 1172 17.48 46.50 -3.80
N THR A 1173 17.97 47.28 -4.76
CA THR A 1173 17.36 47.38 -6.11
C THR A 1173 17.72 46.23 -7.05
N ARG A 1174 18.77 45.45 -6.74
CA ARG A 1174 19.13 44.23 -7.49
C ARG A 1174 18.44 42.97 -6.95
N ASP A 1175 17.85 43.05 -5.76
CA ASP A 1175 17.08 41.97 -5.15
C ASP A 1175 15.61 42.10 -5.60
N ASP A 1176 15.13 41.12 -6.36
CA ASP A 1176 13.77 41.12 -6.93
C ASP A 1176 12.68 41.11 -5.83
N VAL A 1177 12.94 40.45 -4.70
CA VAL A 1177 12.03 40.36 -3.55
C VAL A 1177 11.96 41.71 -2.83
N CYS A 1178 13.09 42.37 -2.64
CA CYS A 1178 13.14 43.74 -2.13
C CYS A 1178 12.48 44.73 -3.07
N THR A 1179 12.71 44.60 -4.38
CA THR A 1179 12.17 45.53 -5.38
C THR A 1179 10.64 45.42 -5.45
N ALA A 1180 10.10 44.20 -5.34
CA ALA A 1180 8.66 43.98 -5.25
C ALA A 1180 8.01 44.58 -3.99
N GLN A 1181 8.73 44.59 -2.86
CA GLN A 1181 8.20 45.10 -1.58
C GLN A 1181 8.50 46.59 -1.31
N CYS A 1182 9.60 47.12 -1.86
CA CYS A 1182 10.17 48.42 -1.50
C CYS A 1182 10.56 49.32 -2.69
N GLY A 1183 10.23 48.92 -3.92
CA GLY A 1183 10.68 49.59 -5.15
C GLY A 1183 10.37 51.09 -5.24
N ALA A 1184 9.27 51.55 -4.63
CA ALA A 1184 8.93 52.98 -4.58
C ALA A 1184 9.94 53.80 -3.75
N SER A 1185 10.36 53.29 -2.59
CA SER A 1185 11.26 53.98 -1.64
C SER A 1185 12.72 54.00 -2.06
N ALA A 1186 13.14 53.08 -2.95
CA ALA A 1186 14.52 52.98 -3.43
C ALA A 1186 14.86 53.97 -4.57
N SER A 1187 13.86 54.67 -5.13
CA SER A 1187 13.98 55.49 -6.35
C SER A 1187 14.31 56.99 -6.13
N GLU A 1188 14.32 57.49 -4.88
CA GLU A 1188 14.56 58.92 -4.60
C GLU A 1188 16.04 59.28 -4.38
N ALA A 1189 16.62 60.17 -5.20
CA ALA A 1189 18.00 60.67 -5.11
C ALA A 1189 18.21 61.69 -3.95
N PRO A 1190 19.44 61.82 -3.40
CA PRO A 1190 19.67 62.45 -2.09
C PRO A 1190 19.93 63.97 -2.14
N ARG A 1191 19.43 64.71 -1.15
CA ARG A 1191 19.88 66.08 -0.81
C ARG A 1191 21.01 66.03 0.23
N SER A 1192 22.10 66.71 -0.10
CA SER A 1192 23.33 66.83 0.70
C SER A 1192 23.16 67.65 1.98
N LEU A 1193 23.93 67.33 3.03
CA LEU A 1193 24.70 68.31 3.82
C LEU A 1193 25.80 67.61 4.67
N ARG A 1194 26.92 68.34 4.84
CA ARG A 1194 28.29 68.00 5.29
C ARG A 1194 28.38 67.68 6.81
N ARG A 1195 29.02 66.58 7.27
CA ARG A 1195 30.42 66.36 7.81
C ARG A 1195 30.84 67.25 9.02
N PRO A 1196 31.75 66.87 9.99
CA PRO A 1196 32.66 65.68 10.17
C PRO A 1196 32.81 65.19 11.68
N PRO A 1197 33.92 64.59 12.19
CA PRO A 1197 34.49 63.25 11.94
C PRO A 1197 34.69 62.33 13.20
N LEU A 1198 34.75 61.02 12.93
CA LEU A 1198 35.53 59.90 13.52
C LEU A 1198 36.05 59.95 14.98
N ASN A 1199 35.64 58.97 15.78
CA ASN A 1199 36.48 57.83 16.22
C ASN A 1199 35.72 56.99 17.25
N PHE A 1200 35.68 55.66 17.13
CA PHE A 1200 36.07 54.76 18.22
C PHE A 1200 36.23 53.32 17.71
N LYS A 1201 37.32 52.72 18.18
CA LYS A 1201 37.84 51.38 17.90
C LYS A 1201 36.93 50.29 18.48
N PHE A 1202 36.93 49.12 17.83
CA PHE A 1202 36.49 47.85 18.43
C PHE A 1202 37.36 47.49 19.66
N PRO A 1203 36.75 46.84 20.66
CA PRO A 1203 37.44 45.74 21.30
C PRO A 1203 36.54 44.50 21.42
N ASP A 1204 37.05 43.43 20.81
CA ASP A 1204 37.37 42.13 21.41
C ASP A 1204 36.35 41.40 22.30
N LEU A 1205 36.19 40.13 21.96
CA LEU A 1205 35.35 39.13 22.58
C LEU A 1205 36.12 38.36 23.66
N THR A 1206 35.37 37.96 24.70
CA THR A 1206 35.67 37.00 25.79
C THR A 1206 36.47 37.55 26.98
N PRO A 1207 36.19 37.16 28.25
CA PRO A 1207 35.60 35.88 28.68
C PRO A 1207 34.56 35.94 29.83
N PHE A 1208 33.62 34.98 29.87
CA PHE A 1208 33.34 34.27 31.11
C PHE A 1208 33.15 32.79 30.83
N ILE A 1209 34.11 32.05 31.36
CA ILE A 1209 34.18 30.62 31.55
C ILE A 1209 33.12 30.21 32.59
N ALA A 1210 32.52 29.04 32.33
CA ALA A 1210 31.86 28.13 33.27
C ALA A 1210 30.52 28.56 33.89
N LYS A 1211 29.41 28.07 33.29
CA LYS A 1211 28.75 26.84 33.75
C LYS A 1211 27.86 26.26 32.66
#